data_AF-A0A0B7JR78-F1
#
_entry.id   AF-A0A0B7JR78-F1
#
_cell.length_a   1.000
_cell.length_b   1.000
_cell.length_c   1.000
_cell.angle_alpha   90.00
_cell.angle_beta   90.00
_cell.angle_gamma   90.00
#
_symmetry.space_group_name_H-M   'P 1'
#
loop_
_entity.id
_entity.type
_entity.pdbx_description
1 polymer ?
#
loop_
_entity_poly.entity_id
_entity_poly.type
_entity_poly.pdbx_seq_one_letter_code
_entity_poly.pdbx_strand_id
1 'polypeptide(L)'
;MVQDIKTVMVLGGLGNLGSYIVPSLLNAGFKVSIISRGSAAASAHGFENVPVVHSDYTFSSLVEAFAGQDAVISTIATVATMDINDQKTIIDAAVASKVKRILPSEFGSDTSVEDLEKHAPFLKGRQEVVQYLRTKEAEGLSWTSLCTGAWIDWMLEEGRGLLGWDIKTASGTLFDSGNQKFTATTLRKVAEAITAVLVQADETKNQYVQVASFNLTQNMVWEALEKVSGEAFSMKRMSTADLQSLATNHLADGDLDSAYYELVTAAVYSGSEVIHFPERAAHWNSVLGLTQDESLDEMVERVRLFSSTTAFRKDETLNKISSNITQPKSQGASQAMLYATGLSEDDMNKAQVGISSVWYEGNPCNMHLLDLSSIVAKSVRDVGLVGYRFNTIGVSDGISMGTTGMRYSLQSREIIADSIETVMNGQWYDGNISLPGCDKNMPGVAMAMGRVNRPSIMVYGGTIQPGCSKSGESIDIVSAFQAYGQYISGQITEEERFDIIRNACPGGGACGGMYTANTMATAIETLGLTLPGSSSYPAESKEKKIECENVGPAIRNILKEDIRPRDILTREAFEDAMVITTILGGSTNAVLHLIAIAHSVGIKLTIDDFQAVTDRTPFLADLKPSGKYVMADMHKIGGTPGVLKFLLKEGLIKGDRITVTGKTLKENVKDAPDITGKEGTRFEGKARVYESESDFIASLERNEIKKGEKTVVIIRNDGPKGGPGMPEMLKPSSAIMGAGLGKDCALLTDGRFSGGSHGFLIGHIVPEAMEGGPIGLVKDGDVIVIDADKRVVDLEVPEEEMERRRKAWVQPEPRYTRGTLSKYAALVSDASHGCVTDGKLE
;
A
#
# COMPACT_ATOMS: atom_id res chain seq x y z
N MET A 1 7.66 31.00 -21.99
CA MET A 1 9.02 31.42 -22.37
C MET A 1 9.68 30.30 -23.16
N VAL A 2 10.74 30.55 -23.92
CA VAL A 2 11.52 29.46 -24.53
C VAL A 2 12.57 29.03 -23.52
N GLN A 3 12.48 27.80 -23.02
CA GLN A 3 13.55 27.18 -22.21
C GLN A 3 14.85 27.20 -23.02
N ASP A 4 15.91 27.82 -22.50
CA ASP A 4 17.24 27.79 -23.13
C ASP A 4 17.98 26.47 -22.80
N ILE A 5 17.77 25.93 -21.60
CA ILE A 5 18.23 24.60 -21.20
C ILE A 5 17.15 23.56 -21.52
N LYS A 6 17.50 22.49 -22.25
CA LYS A 6 16.58 21.41 -22.64
C LYS A 6 17.18 20.03 -22.43
N THR A 7 18.47 19.83 -22.72
CA THR A 7 19.19 18.58 -22.43
C THR A 7 20.00 18.71 -21.15
N VAL A 8 19.83 17.77 -20.23
CA VAL A 8 20.46 17.79 -18.89
C VAL A 8 21.11 16.44 -18.60
N MET A 9 22.37 16.46 -18.18
CA MET A 9 23.11 15.24 -17.81
C MET A 9 23.44 15.20 -16.32
N VAL A 10 23.12 14.10 -15.66
CA VAL A 10 23.28 13.90 -14.20
C VAL A 10 24.39 12.88 -13.93
N LEU A 11 25.50 13.34 -13.35
CA LEU A 11 26.60 12.49 -12.89
C LEU A 11 26.25 12.01 -11.48
N GLY A 12 26.11 10.70 -11.30
CA GLY A 12 25.56 10.11 -10.06
C GLY A 12 24.04 9.99 -10.05
N GLY A 13 23.37 10.10 -11.20
CA GLY A 13 21.90 10.02 -11.35
C GLY A 13 21.25 8.71 -10.89
N LEU A 14 22.03 7.64 -10.61
CA LEU A 14 21.55 6.38 -10.02
C LEU A 14 21.74 6.30 -8.49
N GLY A 15 22.31 7.33 -7.84
CA GLY A 15 22.52 7.39 -6.40
C GLY A 15 21.36 8.03 -5.62
N ASN A 16 21.49 8.10 -4.30
CA ASN A 16 20.44 8.51 -3.34
C ASN A 16 19.75 9.86 -3.67
N LEU A 17 20.47 10.82 -4.25
CA LEU A 17 19.90 12.11 -4.68
C LEU A 17 19.41 12.06 -6.14
N GLY A 18 20.08 11.28 -6.99
CA GLY A 18 19.73 11.11 -8.40
C GLY A 18 18.33 10.56 -8.62
N SER A 19 17.90 9.62 -7.75
CA SER A 19 16.54 9.07 -7.73
C SER A 19 15.43 10.11 -7.52
N TYR A 20 15.73 11.27 -6.91
CA TYR A 20 14.79 12.39 -6.77
C TYR A 20 14.95 13.42 -7.89
N ILE A 21 16.18 13.69 -8.33
CA ILE A 21 16.48 14.66 -9.41
C ILE A 21 15.89 14.21 -10.74
N VAL A 22 16.13 12.95 -11.15
CA VAL A 22 15.76 12.46 -12.49
C VAL A 22 14.24 12.53 -12.73
N PRO A 23 13.34 12.10 -11.82
CA PRO A 23 11.91 12.33 -11.97
C PRO A 23 11.53 13.82 -12.02
N SER A 24 12.14 14.66 -11.16
CA SER A 24 11.82 16.09 -11.08
C SER A 24 12.11 16.80 -12.40
N LEU A 25 13.27 16.53 -13.00
CA LEU A 25 13.65 17.09 -14.30
C LEU A 25 12.78 16.57 -15.46
N LEU A 26 12.46 15.27 -15.48
CA LEU A 26 11.56 14.69 -16.49
C LEU A 26 10.16 15.31 -16.42
N ASN A 27 9.62 15.49 -15.21
CA ASN A 27 8.31 16.12 -14.98
C ASN A 27 8.29 17.61 -15.41
N ALA A 28 9.42 18.31 -15.31
CA ALA A 28 9.61 19.67 -15.83
C ALA A 28 9.93 19.73 -17.34
N GLY A 29 9.88 18.60 -18.05
CA GLY A 29 10.04 18.52 -19.51
C GLY A 29 11.48 18.51 -20.02
N PHE A 30 12.48 18.40 -19.13
CA PHE A 30 13.88 18.29 -19.55
C PHE A 30 14.17 16.89 -20.15
N LYS A 31 15.02 16.85 -21.17
CA LYS A 31 15.60 15.61 -21.71
C LYS A 31 16.77 15.20 -20.84
N VAL A 32 16.52 14.31 -19.90
CA VAL A 32 17.52 13.83 -18.94
C VAL A 32 18.39 12.71 -19.54
N SER A 33 19.65 12.67 -19.16
CA SER A 33 20.59 11.56 -19.35
C SER A 33 21.47 11.39 -18.10
N ILE A 34 22.06 10.22 -17.90
CA ILE A 34 22.80 9.87 -16.67
C ILE A 34 24.20 9.35 -17.03
N ILE A 35 25.23 9.74 -16.28
CA ILE A 35 26.55 9.09 -16.36
C ILE A 35 26.70 8.02 -15.27
N SER A 36 27.11 6.82 -15.67
CA SER A 36 27.52 5.71 -14.80
C SER A 36 29.02 5.41 -14.91
N ARG A 37 29.61 4.96 -13.79
CA ARG A 37 31.03 4.56 -13.64
C ARG A 37 31.24 3.04 -13.84
N GLY A 38 30.17 2.29 -14.16
CA GLY A 38 30.18 0.84 -14.31
C GLY A 38 29.32 0.36 -15.50
N SER A 39 29.59 -0.87 -15.95
CA SER A 39 29.11 -1.41 -17.24
C SER A 39 27.60 -1.35 -17.45
N ALA A 40 27.17 -1.35 -18.72
CA ALA A 40 25.76 -1.23 -19.15
C ALA A 40 24.80 -2.34 -18.68
N ALA A 41 25.28 -3.33 -17.91
CA ALA A 41 24.45 -4.29 -17.19
C ALA A 41 23.90 -3.75 -15.84
N ALA A 42 24.39 -2.60 -15.37
CA ALA A 42 23.78 -1.86 -14.27
C ALA A 42 22.48 -1.18 -14.75
N SER A 43 21.40 -1.95 -14.79
CA SER A 43 20.07 -1.48 -15.20
C SER A 43 19.61 -0.32 -14.33
N ALA A 44 19.19 0.77 -14.99
CA ALA A 44 18.60 1.92 -14.32
C ALA A 44 17.16 1.61 -13.88
N HIS A 45 17.02 0.81 -12.81
CA HIS A 45 15.72 0.46 -12.23
C HIS A 45 14.95 1.74 -11.86
N GLY A 46 13.73 1.87 -12.41
CA GLY A 46 12.92 3.09 -12.33
C GLY A 46 13.07 4.09 -13.48
N PHE A 47 14.08 3.93 -14.35
CA PHE A 47 14.44 4.92 -15.39
C PHE A 47 14.72 4.30 -16.77
N GLU A 48 13.96 3.28 -17.17
CA GLU A 48 14.21 2.48 -18.38
C GLU A 48 14.19 3.26 -19.71
N ASN A 49 13.61 4.47 -19.71
CA ASN A 49 13.58 5.39 -20.85
C ASN A 49 14.63 6.53 -20.79
N VAL A 50 15.53 6.53 -19.79
CA VAL A 50 16.58 7.56 -19.61
C VAL A 50 17.93 7.03 -20.14
N PRO A 51 18.57 7.68 -21.12
CA PRO A 51 19.88 7.26 -21.61
C PRO A 51 20.96 7.27 -20.53
N VAL A 52 21.55 6.10 -20.27
CA VAL A 52 22.73 5.95 -19.41
C VAL A 52 23.98 5.88 -20.28
N VAL A 53 24.90 6.82 -20.07
CA VAL A 53 26.21 6.88 -20.73
C VAL A 53 27.27 6.33 -19.77
N HIS A 54 28.18 5.52 -20.28
CA HIS A 54 29.32 5.01 -19.52
C HIS A 54 30.50 5.99 -19.60
N SER A 55 31.07 6.39 -18.47
CA SER A 55 32.32 7.17 -18.42
C SER A 55 33.21 6.66 -17.29
N ASP A 56 34.51 6.60 -17.58
CA ASP A 56 35.57 6.38 -16.58
C ASP A 56 35.98 7.69 -15.86
N TYR A 57 35.30 8.80 -16.17
CA TYR A 57 35.52 10.15 -15.67
C TYR A 57 36.86 10.78 -16.08
N THR A 58 37.54 10.20 -17.08
CA THR A 58 38.62 10.90 -17.79
C THR A 58 38.05 12.08 -18.58
N PHE A 59 38.87 13.13 -18.76
CA PHE A 59 38.52 14.29 -19.58
C PHE A 59 37.94 13.91 -20.95
N SER A 60 38.55 12.93 -21.62
CA SER A 60 38.11 12.42 -22.92
C SER A 60 36.71 11.81 -22.91
N SER A 61 36.38 10.94 -21.95
CA SER A 61 35.08 10.27 -21.92
C SER A 61 33.96 11.20 -21.40
N LEU A 62 34.30 12.17 -20.55
CA LEU A 62 33.38 13.23 -20.14
C LEU A 62 33.07 14.20 -21.29
N VAL A 63 34.07 14.58 -22.09
CA VAL A 63 33.85 15.40 -23.31
C VAL A 63 32.91 14.68 -24.28
N GLU A 64 33.10 13.38 -24.51
CA GLU A 64 32.22 12.57 -25.35
C GLU A 64 30.79 12.49 -24.77
N ALA A 65 30.64 12.25 -23.47
CA ALA A 65 29.33 12.17 -22.81
C ALA A 65 28.56 13.50 -22.81
N PHE A 66 29.26 14.64 -22.60
CA PHE A 66 28.64 15.98 -22.57
C PHE A 66 28.27 16.53 -23.96
N ALA A 67 28.58 15.83 -25.06
CA ALA A 67 28.25 16.28 -26.40
C ALA A 67 26.73 16.47 -26.59
N GLY A 68 26.30 17.73 -26.74
CA GLY A 68 24.90 18.09 -26.95
C GLY A 68 24.06 18.27 -25.68
N GLN A 69 24.69 18.37 -24.50
CA GLN A 69 24.02 18.68 -23.24
C GLN A 69 24.00 20.21 -23.00
N ASP A 70 22.83 20.81 -22.79
CA ASP A 70 22.73 22.22 -22.38
C ASP A 70 23.22 22.42 -20.94
N ALA A 71 22.97 21.46 -20.05
CA ALA A 71 23.36 21.53 -18.64
C ALA A 71 23.91 20.22 -18.06
N VAL A 72 24.78 20.36 -17.05
CA VAL A 72 25.41 19.26 -16.31
C VAL A 72 25.20 19.42 -14.80
N ILE A 73 24.85 18.32 -14.12
CA ILE A 73 24.65 18.27 -12.66
C ILE A 73 25.59 17.22 -12.07
N SER A 74 26.45 17.63 -11.13
CA SER A 74 27.39 16.76 -10.41
C SER A 74 26.84 16.42 -9.02
N THR A 75 26.38 15.19 -8.79
CA THR A 75 25.94 14.72 -7.46
C THR A 75 26.96 13.80 -6.80
N ILE A 76 28.24 13.93 -7.16
CA ILE A 76 29.32 13.04 -6.74
C ILE A 76 30.06 13.65 -5.55
N ALA A 77 30.01 12.92 -4.43
CA ALA A 77 30.48 13.38 -3.13
C ALA A 77 31.94 13.86 -3.14
N THR A 78 32.12 15.16 -2.92
CA THR A 78 33.38 15.87 -2.81
C THR A 78 33.93 15.81 -1.39
N VAL A 79 34.36 14.62 -0.92
CA VAL A 79 35.02 14.49 0.39
C VAL A 79 35.94 13.27 0.49
N ALA A 80 36.99 13.44 1.30
CA ALA A 80 38.00 12.46 1.76
C ALA A 80 38.80 11.70 0.69
N THR A 81 38.15 11.08 -0.29
CA THR A 81 38.74 10.08 -1.20
C THR A 81 38.53 10.36 -2.70
N MET A 82 37.81 11.43 -3.06
CA MET A 82 37.74 11.94 -4.43
C MET A 82 38.47 13.26 -4.57
N ASP A 83 39.38 13.33 -5.55
CA ASP A 83 40.26 14.47 -5.79
C ASP A 83 39.46 15.70 -6.24
N ILE A 84 39.87 16.89 -5.79
CA ILE A 84 39.39 18.19 -6.32
C ILE A 84 39.61 18.25 -7.84
N ASN A 85 40.63 17.55 -8.35
CA ASN A 85 40.91 17.41 -9.77
C ASN A 85 39.82 16.65 -10.55
N ASP A 86 39.02 15.76 -9.94
CA ASP A 86 37.88 15.12 -10.63
C ASP A 86 36.80 16.16 -10.99
N GLN A 87 36.44 17.05 -10.04
CA GLN A 87 35.46 18.11 -10.31
C GLN A 87 36.03 19.16 -11.27
N LYS A 88 37.33 19.50 -11.18
CA LYS A 88 38.00 20.37 -12.17
C LYS A 88 37.97 19.74 -13.57
N THR A 89 38.19 18.43 -13.68
CA THR A 89 38.11 17.67 -14.95
C THR A 89 36.69 17.66 -15.51
N ILE A 90 35.66 17.50 -14.68
CA ILE A 90 34.24 17.64 -15.06
C ILE A 90 33.96 19.05 -15.59
N ILE A 91 34.47 20.08 -14.93
CA ILE A 91 34.30 21.49 -15.35
C ILE A 91 34.98 21.75 -16.70
N ASP A 92 36.24 21.34 -16.87
CA ASP A 92 36.99 21.54 -18.12
C ASP A 92 36.37 20.75 -19.28
N ALA A 93 35.85 19.54 -19.04
CA ALA A 93 35.10 18.79 -20.03
C ALA A 93 33.79 19.49 -20.41
N ALA A 94 33.08 20.08 -19.45
CA ALA A 94 31.86 20.85 -19.70
C ALA A 94 32.12 22.11 -20.56
N VAL A 95 33.23 22.82 -20.30
CA VAL A 95 33.69 23.94 -21.16
C VAL A 95 34.01 23.44 -22.58
N ALA A 96 34.81 22.37 -22.70
CA ALA A 96 35.24 21.84 -23.99
C ALA A 96 34.06 21.35 -24.86
N SER A 97 33.03 20.75 -24.24
CA SER A 97 31.80 20.32 -24.92
C SER A 97 30.73 21.40 -25.05
N LYS A 98 31.01 22.64 -24.61
CA LYS A 98 30.15 23.83 -24.73
C LYS A 98 28.81 23.71 -23.98
N VAL A 99 28.84 23.06 -22.82
CA VAL A 99 27.72 23.06 -21.86
C VAL A 99 27.45 24.49 -21.39
N LYS A 100 26.18 24.90 -21.29
CA LYS A 100 25.80 26.27 -20.91
C LYS A 100 25.80 26.48 -19.41
N ARG A 101 25.33 25.49 -18.63
CA ARG A 101 25.13 25.56 -17.18
C ARG A 101 25.71 24.33 -16.48
N ILE A 102 26.49 24.54 -15.42
CA ILE A 102 26.91 23.47 -14.50
C ILE A 102 26.44 23.70 -13.06
N LEU A 103 25.95 22.63 -12.42
CA LEU A 103 25.72 22.56 -10.97
C LEU A 103 26.81 21.64 -10.37
N PRO A 104 27.82 22.18 -9.66
CA PRO A 104 28.82 21.37 -8.92
C PRO A 104 28.20 20.65 -7.71
N SER A 105 28.94 19.70 -7.12
CA SER A 105 28.48 18.93 -5.96
C SER A 105 28.65 19.69 -4.63
N GLU A 106 27.97 20.84 -4.52
CA GLU A 106 28.04 21.77 -3.39
C GLU A 106 26.92 21.59 -2.35
N PHE A 107 26.13 20.52 -2.47
CA PHE A 107 25.01 20.22 -1.59
C PHE A 107 25.45 19.95 -0.14
N GLY A 108 24.57 20.22 0.83
CA GLY A 108 24.77 19.91 2.25
C GLY A 108 25.24 21.08 3.13
N SER A 109 25.85 22.13 2.57
CA SER A 109 26.43 23.23 3.35
C SER A 109 26.56 24.52 2.52
N ASP A 110 26.74 25.66 3.19
CA ASP A 110 27.04 26.95 2.57
C ASP A 110 28.56 27.22 2.57
N THR A 111 29.19 27.01 1.41
CA THR A 111 30.63 27.21 1.20
C THR A 111 30.99 28.65 0.80
N SER A 112 30.00 29.57 0.78
CA SER A 112 30.21 30.99 0.41
C SER A 112 30.73 31.86 1.56
N VAL A 113 30.69 31.37 2.80
CA VAL A 113 31.06 32.14 4.00
C VAL A 113 32.57 32.38 4.12
N GLU A 114 32.96 33.57 4.59
CA GLU A 114 34.37 33.98 4.69
C GLU A 114 35.16 33.12 5.71
N ASP A 115 34.51 32.77 6.83
CA ASP A 115 35.09 32.05 7.96
C ASP A 115 35.07 30.50 7.79
N LEU A 116 34.97 29.99 6.55
CA LEU A 116 34.76 28.55 6.26
C LEU A 116 35.83 27.65 6.88
N GLU A 117 37.12 27.99 6.74
CA GLU A 117 38.24 27.17 7.25
C GLU A 117 38.24 27.03 8.79
N LYS A 118 37.62 27.98 9.50
CA LYS A 118 37.55 28.00 10.96
C LYS A 118 36.44 27.10 11.52
N HIS A 119 35.38 26.83 10.75
CA HIS A 119 34.22 26.06 11.19
C HIS A 119 34.06 24.70 10.48
N ALA A 120 34.53 24.59 9.23
CA ALA A 120 34.47 23.36 8.43
C ALA A 120 35.65 23.26 7.44
N PRO A 121 36.90 23.13 7.93
CA PRO A 121 38.09 23.09 7.06
C PRO A 121 38.08 21.94 6.03
N PHE A 122 37.40 20.83 6.34
CA PHE A 122 37.20 19.71 5.43
C PHE A 122 36.37 20.07 4.17
N LEU A 123 35.62 21.18 4.18
CA LEU A 123 34.89 21.69 3.02
C LEU A 123 35.72 22.63 2.13
N LYS A 124 36.98 22.93 2.44
CA LYS A 124 37.81 23.86 1.66
C LYS A 124 37.84 23.54 0.15
N GLY A 125 38.01 22.26 -0.18
CA GLY A 125 38.09 21.81 -1.58
C GLY A 125 36.85 22.14 -2.43
N ARG A 126 35.67 22.28 -1.79
CA ARG A 126 34.42 22.70 -2.41
C ARG A 126 34.43 24.18 -2.79
N GLN A 127 34.87 25.03 -1.85
CA GLN A 127 35.09 26.45 -2.12
C GLN A 127 36.13 26.65 -3.25
N GLU A 128 37.19 25.83 -3.31
CA GLU A 128 38.15 25.84 -4.43
C GLU A 128 37.52 25.45 -5.78
N VAL A 129 36.55 24.52 -5.82
CA VAL A 129 35.80 24.18 -7.03
C VAL A 129 34.97 25.37 -7.51
N VAL A 130 34.32 26.11 -6.62
CA VAL A 130 33.57 27.32 -6.99
C VAL A 130 34.50 28.44 -7.45
N GLN A 131 35.67 28.63 -6.83
CA GLN A 131 36.68 29.58 -7.33
C GLN A 131 37.22 29.17 -8.71
N TYR A 132 37.34 27.87 -9.00
CA TYR A 132 37.69 27.40 -10.35
C TYR A 132 36.59 27.73 -11.37
N LEU A 133 35.31 27.49 -11.04
CA LEU A 133 34.17 27.86 -11.88
C LEU A 133 34.18 29.35 -12.26
N ARG A 134 34.55 30.24 -11.33
CA ARG A 134 34.69 31.68 -11.62
C ARG A 134 35.69 32.00 -12.72
N THR A 135 36.75 31.21 -12.88
CA THR A 135 37.72 31.38 -13.98
C THR A 135 37.14 30.98 -15.34
N LYS A 136 36.10 30.13 -15.35
CA LYS A 136 35.48 29.57 -16.56
C LYS A 136 34.29 30.38 -17.08
N GLU A 137 33.81 31.37 -16.32
CA GLU A 137 32.74 32.27 -16.75
C GLU A 137 33.08 33.00 -18.07
N ALA A 138 34.36 33.36 -18.25
CA ALA A 138 34.87 33.98 -19.48
C ALA A 138 34.98 33.01 -20.67
N GLU A 139 34.97 31.70 -20.43
CA GLU A 139 34.96 30.66 -21.46
C GLU A 139 33.51 30.29 -21.89
N GLY A 140 32.49 30.92 -21.30
CA GLY A 140 31.08 30.80 -21.67
C GLY A 140 30.26 29.81 -20.82
N LEU A 141 30.89 29.14 -19.86
CA LEU A 141 30.20 28.24 -18.92
C LEU A 141 29.62 29.03 -17.74
N SER A 142 28.30 29.04 -17.61
CA SER A 142 27.61 29.58 -16.43
C SER A 142 27.45 28.49 -15.34
N TRP A 143 27.32 28.89 -14.08
CA TRP A 143 27.23 27.94 -12.97
C TRP A 143 26.21 28.34 -11.90
N THR A 144 25.77 27.39 -11.09
CA THR A 144 24.92 27.65 -9.90
C THR A 144 25.32 26.71 -8.78
N SER A 145 25.77 27.23 -7.63
CA SER A 145 26.09 26.42 -6.46
C SER A 145 24.87 26.32 -5.54
N LEU A 146 24.36 25.11 -5.27
CA LEU A 146 23.10 24.91 -4.54
C LEU A 146 23.33 24.40 -3.10
N CYS A 147 23.35 25.33 -2.16
CA CYS A 147 23.61 25.09 -0.74
C CYS A 147 22.32 24.67 -0.02
N THR A 148 22.24 23.40 0.40
CA THR A 148 20.98 22.75 0.83
C THR A 148 20.90 22.42 2.33
N GLY A 149 21.98 22.56 3.09
CA GLY A 149 21.98 22.20 4.52
C GLY A 149 21.77 20.70 4.76
N ALA A 150 21.46 20.32 5.99
CA ALA A 150 21.31 18.91 6.37
C ALA A 150 20.18 18.22 5.58
N TRP A 151 20.49 17.13 4.86
CA TRP A 151 19.51 16.30 4.14
C TRP A 151 18.68 15.47 5.14
N ILE A 152 17.67 16.09 5.76
CA ILE A 152 17.10 15.60 7.01
C ILE A 152 16.35 14.27 6.87
N ASP A 153 15.61 14.07 5.78
CA ASP A 153 14.92 12.80 5.50
C ASP A 153 15.93 11.67 5.23
N TRP A 154 16.96 11.94 4.44
CA TRP A 154 18.10 11.02 4.24
C TRP A 154 18.81 10.68 5.56
N MET A 155 19.02 11.66 6.44
CA MET A 155 19.70 11.50 7.73
C MET A 155 18.84 10.83 8.80
N LEU A 156 17.53 10.70 8.57
CA LEU A 156 16.58 9.96 9.42
C LEU A 156 16.38 8.50 8.95
N GLU A 157 16.91 8.09 7.80
CA GLU A 157 16.86 6.70 7.33
C GLU A 157 17.48 5.72 8.36
N GLU A 158 16.81 4.58 8.59
CA GLU A 158 17.14 3.63 9.65
C GLU A 158 18.61 3.18 9.67
N GLY A 159 19.23 3.19 10.85
CA GLY A 159 20.59 2.67 11.05
C GLY A 159 21.71 3.55 10.50
N ARG A 160 21.44 4.75 9.95
CA ARG A 160 22.49 5.71 9.58
C ARG A 160 23.16 6.37 10.80
N GLY A 161 22.43 6.54 11.91
CA GLY A 161 22.93 7.18 13.14
C GLY A 161 23.30 8.67 13.00
N LEU A 162 23.12 9.26 11.81
CA LEU A 162 23.67 10.58 11.48
C LEU A 162 23.05 11.66 12.35
N LEU A 163 23.86 12.61 12.79
CA LEU A 163 23.44 13.71 13.67
C LEU A 163 22.88 13.26 15.04
N GLY A 164 23.11 12.02 15.45
CA GLY A 164 22.89 11.57 16.84
C GLY A 164 21.52 10.99 17.13
N TRP A 165 20.80 10.47 16.14
CA TRP A 165 19.59 9.69 16.32
C TRP A 165 19.68 8.38 15.52
N ASP A 166 19.12 7.30 16.06
CA ASP A 166 18.89 6.06 15.32
C ASP A 166 17.48 5.52 15.63
N ILE A 167 16.59 5.68 14.65
CA ILE A 167 15.19 5.20 14.71
C ILE A 167 15.15 3.67 14.87
N LYS A 168 16.12 2.95 14.31
CA LYS A 168 16.14 1.47 14.31
C LYS A 168 16.33 0.87 15.70
N THR A 169 17.03 1.59 16.59
CA THR A 169 17.34 1.16 17.97
C THR A 169 16.64 1.99 19.05
N ALA A 170 15.80 2.96 18.68
CA ALA A 170 15.21 3.95 19.59
C ALA A 170 16.28 4.56 20.53
N SER A 171 17.39 5.01 19.94
CA SER A 171 18.54 5.54 20.69
C SER A 171 19.16 6.76 20.02
N GLY A 172 20.01 7.48 20.76
CA GLY A 172 20.73 8.62 20.20
C GLY A 172 21.74 9.26 21.15
N THR A 173 22.47 10.23 20.62
CA THR A 173 23.44 11.08 21.32
C THR A 173 23.02 12.52 21.19
N LEU A 174 22.57 13.12 22.30
CA LEU A 174 22.30 14.54 22.38
C LEU A 174 23.62 15.31 22.38
N PHE A 175 23.80 16.24 21.44
CA PHE A 175 24.99 17.05 21.32
C PHE A 175 24.83 18.39 22.03
N ASP A 176 25.74 18.67 22.96
CA ASP A 176 25.77 19.82 23.87
C ASP A 176 24.45 20.05 24.64
N SER A 177 23.52 20.80 24.05
CA SER A 177 22.21 21.11 24.62
C SER A 177 21.02 20.66 23.76
N GLY A 178 21.27 20.14 22.56
CA GLY A 178 20.27 19.84 21.53
C GLY A 178 19.53 21.05 20.96
N ASN A 179 19.76 22.26 21.48
CA ASN A 179 19.04 23.49 21.09
C ASN A 179 19.73 24.30 19.99
N GLN A 180 20.89 23.86 19.49
CA GLN A 180 21.57 24.58 18.43
C GLN A 180 20.78 24.47 17.12
N LYS A 181 20.59 25.61 16.46
CA LYS A 181 19.83 25.69 15.21
C LYS A 181 20.69 25.32 14.00
N PHE A 182 20.08 24.59 13.07
CA PHE A 182 20.66 24.20 11.78
C PHE A 182 19.61 24.29 10.65
N THR A 183 20.05 24.57 9.42
CA THR A 183 19.19 24.52 8.23
C THR A 183 19.11 23.09 7.70
N ALA A 184 17.91 22.66 7.33
CA ALA A 184 17.61 21.31 6.87
C ALA A 184 16.72 21.32 5.62
N THR A 185 16.90 20.36 4.74
CA THR A 185 16.16 20.24 3.45
C THR A 185 15.87 18.78 3.16
N THR A 186 14.70 18.48 2.60
CA THR A 186 14.35 17.12 2.16
C THR A 186 14.95 16.81 0.79
N LEU A 187 15.30 15.55 0.49
CA LEU A 187 15.82 15.16 -0.83
C LEU A 187 14.87 15.56 -1.96
N ARG A 188 13.55 15.58 -1.69
CA ARG A 188 12.52 16.13 -2.58
C ARG A 188 12.73 17.63 -2.83
N LYS A 189 12.85 18.45 -1.78
CA LYS A 189 13.05 19.90 -1.89
C LYS A 189 14.39 20.25 -2.56
N VAL A 190 15.43 19.41 -2.41
CA VAL A 190 16.67 19.53 -3.20
C VAL A 190 16.41 19.32 -4.69
N ALA A 191 15.66 18.28 -5.07
CA ALA A 191 15.32 18.03 -6.47
C ALA A 191 14.41 19.12 -7.07
N GLU A 192 13.41 19.60 -6.32
CA GLU A 192 12.58 20.76 -6.69
C GLU A 192 13.45 22.00 -6.96
N ALA A 193 14.41 22.30 -6.07
CA ALA A 193 15.33 23.42 -6.21
C ALA A 193 16.27 23.27 -7.42
N ILE A 194 16.84 22.08 -7.65
CA ILE A 194 17.67 21.78 -8.83
C ILE A 194 16.89 22.01 -10.13
N THR A 195 15.64 21.56 -10.19
CA THR A 195 14.75 21.81 -11.32
C THR A 195 14.43 23.30 -11.46
N ALA A 196 14.13 23.99 -10.37
CA ALA A 196 13.80 25.42 -10.37
C ALA A 196 14.96 26.30 -10.84
N VAL A 197 16.22 26.03 -10.45
CA VAL A 197 17.38 26.82 -10.93
C VAL A 197 17.70 26.60 -12.41
N LEU A 198 17.32 25.47 -13.00
CA LEU A 198 17.45 25.25 -14.45
C LEU A 198 16.29 25.86 -15.25
N VAL A 199 15.12 26.04 -14.63
CA VAL A 199 13.99 26.79 -15.20
C VAL A 199 14.25 28.31 -15.12
N GLN A 200 14.72 28.79 -13.97
CA GLN A 200 15.13 30.17 -13.70
C GLN A 200 16.64 30.36 -13.91
N ALA A 201 17.13 29.96 -15.08
CA ALA A 201 18.57 29.89 -15.34
C ALA A 201 19.26 31.27 -15.39
N ASP A 202 18.55 32.34 -15.75
CA ASP A 202 19.11 33.68 -15.85
C ASP A 202 19.22 34.37 -14.48
N GLU A 203 18.25 34.11 -13.60
CA GLU A 203 18.16 34.62 -12.23
C GLU A 203 19.24 34.02 -11.31
N THR A 204 19.64 32.77 -11.59
CA THR A 204 20.46 31.92 -10.70
C THR A 204 21.90 31.74 -11.16
N LYS A 205 22.34 32.45 -12.21
CA LYS A 205 23.67 32.29 -12.82
C LYS A 205 24.80 32.89 -11.98
N ASN A 206 25.94 32.20 -12.00
CA ASN A 206 27.26 32.56 -11.48
C ASN A 206 27.29 32.96 -10.00
N GLN A 207 26.43 32.32 -9.20
CA GLN A 207 26.21 32.63 -7.79
C GLN A 207 25.83 31.40 -6.96
N TYR A 208 25.81 31.61 -5.64
CA TYR A 208 25.28 30.66 -4.66
C TYR A 208 23.78 30.84 -4.50
N VAL A 209 23.07 29.72 -4.36
CA VAL A 209 21.63 29.63 -4.12
C VAL A 209 21.44 28.75 -2.88
N GLN A 210 21.06 29.37 -1.76
CA GLN A 210 20.72 28.67 -0.54
C GLN A 210 19.26 28.20 -0.59
N VAL A 211 18.94 26.97 -0.16
CA VAL A 211 17.54 26.51 -0.01
C VAL A 211 17.34 25.74 1.29
N ALA A 212 16.09 25.71 1.78
CA ALA A 212 15.70 25.07 3.03
C ALA A 212 14.29 24.47 2.93
N SER A 213 14.07 23.28 3.52
CA SER A 213 12.73 22.89 3.97
C SER A 213 12.44 23.48 5.36
N PHE A 214 13.40 23.37 6.27
CA PHE A 214 13.23 23.61 7.70
C PHE A 214 14.40 24.38 8.34
N ASN A 215 14.13 24.93 9.52
CA ASN A 215 15.10 25.46 10.48
C ASN A 215 14.86 24.73 11.80
N LEU A 216 15.76 23.83 12.19
CA LEU A 216 15.53 22.81 13.23
C LEU A 216 16.54 22.92 14.37
N THR A 217 16.22 22.28 15.48
CA THR A 217 17.16 21.90 16.54
C THR A 217 17.11 20.38 16.73
N GLN A 218 18.11 19.78 17.38
CA GLN A 218 18.09 18.34 17.68
C GLN A 218 16.88 17.97 18.55
N ASN A 219 16.54 18.83 19.52
CA ASN A 219 15.37 18.63 20.38
C ASN A 219 14.05 18.63 19.59
N MET A 220 13.88 19.49 18.57
CA MET A 220 12.68 19.47 17.71
C MET A 220 12.56 18.16 16.92
N VAL A 221 13.67 17.62 16.41
CA VAL A 221 13.69 16.33 15.71
C VAL A 221 13.38 15.19 16.68
N TRP A 222 13.92 15.24 17.90
CA TRP A 222 13.67 14.27 18.96
C TRP A 222 12.21 14.26 19.42
N GLU A 223 11.61 15.44 19.65
CA GLU A 223 10.19 15.57 20.00
C GLU A 223 9.27 15.00 18.90
N ALA A 224 9.59 15.25 17.62
CA ALA A 224 8.86 14.66 16.49
C ALA A 224 9.06 13.14 16.41
N LEU A 225 10.27 12.63 16.66
CA LEU A 225 10.56 11.20 16.70
C LEU A 225 9.78 10.48 17.81
N GLU A 226 9.78 10.97 19.05
CA GLU A 226 9.05 10.35 20.16
C GLU A 226 7.52 10.44 19.94
N LYS A 227 7.03 11.58 19.43
CA LYS A 227 5.61 11.81 19.11
C LYS A 227 5.09 10.90 17.99
N VAL A 228 5.86 10.70 16.91
CA VAL A 228 5.46 9.85 15.78
C VAL A 228 5.71 8.37 16.08
N SER A 229 6.78 8.03 16.79
CA SER A 229 7.08 6.63 17.14
C SER A 229 6.09 6.05 18.14
N GLY A 230 5.73 6.82 19.17
CA GLY A 230 5.08 6.35 20.40
C GLY A 230 6.06 5.77 21.43
N GLU A 231 7.37 5.88 21.19
CA GLU A 231 8.44 5.28 21.99
C GLU A 231 9.39 6.37 22.52
N ALA A 232 9.86 6.24 23.76
CA ALA A 232 10.83 7.17 24.35
C ALA A 232 12.26 6.74 23.98
N PHE A 233 13.06 7.64 23.43
CA PHE A 233 14.38 7.32 22.90
C PHE A 233 15.46 7.31 24.00
N SER A 234 16.38 6.34 23.93
CA SER A 234 17.47 6.19 24.88
C SER A 234 18.64 7.14 24.58
N MET A 235 18.79 8.17 25.44
CA MET A 235 19.71 9.29 25.23
C MET A 235 21.09 9.10 25.90
N LYS A 236 22.16 9.25 25.11
CA LYS A 236 23.53 9.56 25.57
C LYS A 236 23.82 11.05 25.38
N ARG A 237 24.93 11.55 25.93
CA ARG A 237 25.39 12.94 25.75
C ARG A 237 26.85 13.00 25.33
N MET A 238 27.19 13.96 24.48
CA MET A 238 28.53 14.24 23.97
C MET A 238 28.60 15.73 23.60
N SER A 239 29.77 16.38 23.64
CA SER A 239 29.93 17.75 23.13
C SER A 239 30.40 17.76 21.68
N THR A 240 30.18 18.85 20.93
CA THR A 240 30.80 19.00 19.60
C THR A 240 32.33 19.08 19.67
N ALA A 241 32.90 19.47 20.82
CA ALA A 241 34.35 19.46 21.05
C ALA A 241 34.90 18.02 21.21
N ASP A 242 34.11 17.10 21.80
CA ASP A 242 34.48 15.68 21.84
C ASP A 242 34.50 15.07 20.43
N LEU A 243 33.51 15.40 19.58
CA LEU A 243 33.49 14.97 18.16
C LEU A 243 34.72 15.49 17.40
N GLN A 244 35.09 16.75 17.56
CA GLN A 244 36.31 17.30 16.94
C GLN A 244 37.58 16.61 17.44
N SER A 245 37.59 16.18 18.70
CA SER A 245 38.71 15.44 19.30
C SER A 245 38.80 14.00 18.77
N LEU A 246 37.65 13.30 18.64
CA LEU A 246 37.56 11.98 18.03
C LEU A 246 38.01 12.03 16.56
N ALA A 247 37.51 12.99 15.78
CA ALA A 247 37.90 13.14 14.38
C ALA A 247 39.41 13.40 14.22
N THR A 248 40.00 14.17 15.14
CA THR A 248 41.46 14.40 15.14
C THR A 248 42.25 13.10 15.36
N ASN A 249 41.74 12.18 16.20
CA ASN A 249 42.35 10.87 16.40
C ASN A 249 42.15 9.96 15.17
N HIS A 250 40.92 9.87 14.65
CA HIS A 250 40.62 9.07 13.45
C HIS A 250 41.42 9.54 12.23
N LEU A 251 41.64 10.85 12.03
CA LEU A 251 42.56 11.38 11.01
C LEU A 251 44.02 10.97 11.23
N ALA A 252 44.48 10.86 12.48
CA ALA A 252 45.83 10.42 12.80
C ALA A 252 46.03 8.91 12.60
N ASP A 253 45.00 8.11 12.86
CA ASP A 253 44.97 6.66 12.63
C ASP A 253 44.66 6.28 11.16
N GLY A 254 44.22 7.24 10.34
CA GLY A 254 43.93 7.07 8.91
C GLY A 254 42.48 6.68 8.57
N ASP A 255 41.58 6.68 9.55
CA ASP A 255 40.13 6.50 9.34
C ASP A 255 39.50 7.84 8.92
N LEU A 256 39.56 8.10 7.61
CA LEU A 256 39.02 9.32 7.01
C LEU A 256 37.49 9.37 7.03
N ASP A 257 36.82 8.20 7.02
CA ASP A 257 35.35 8.14 6.95
C ASP A 257 34.74 8.47 8.31
N SER A 258 35.20 7.83 9.40
CA SER A 258 34.73 8.14 10.76
C SER A 258 35.00 9.60 11.12
N ALA A 259 36.20 10.09 10.83
CA ALA A 259 36.56 11.49 11.04
C ALA A 259 35.64 12.47 10.28
N TYR A 260 35.27 12.14 9.04
CA TYR A 260 34.36 12.97 8.25
C TYR A 260 32.96 13.04 8.88
N TYR A 261 32.37 11.91 9.30
CA TYR A 261 31.06 11.89 9.95
C TYR A 261 31.04 12.69 11.25
N GLU A 262 32.11 12.63 12.03
CA GLU A 262 32.28 13.37 13.28
C GLU A 262 32.45 14.88 13.03
N LEU A 263 33.25 15.28 12.03
CA LEU A 263 33.40 16.68 11.63
C LEU A 263 32.12 17.28 11.06
N VAL A 264 31.36 16.53 10.26
CA VAL A 264 30.03 16.98 9.76
C VAL A 264 29.07 17.15 10.92
N THR A 265 29.01 16.18 11.84
CA THR A 265 28.10 16.25 12.99
C THR A 265 28.45 17.43 13.91
N ALA A 266 29.75 17.66 14.15
CA ALA A 266 30.23 18.83 14.88
C ALA A 266 29.91 20.15 14.15
N ALA A 267 30.04 20.19 12.82
CA ALA A 267 29.71 21.37 12.02
C ALA A 267 28.20 21.68 12.06
N VAL A 268 27.33 20.67 11.97
CA VAL A 268 25.87 20.87 12.05
C VAL A 268 25.45 21.47 13.39
N TYR A 269 26.03 20.97 14.49
CA TYR A 269 25.74 21.49 15.84
C TYR A 269 26.67 22.63 16.29
N SER A 270 27.50 23.18 15.38
CA SER A 270 28.36 24.34 15.68
C SER A 270 27.61 25.67 15.75
N GLY A 271 26.43 25.76 15.13
CA GLY A 271 25.69 27.01 14.95
C GLY A 271 26.31 28.01 13.97
N SER A 272 27.34 27.61 13.22
CA SER A 272 27.97 28.46 12.20
C SER A 272 27.10 28.65 10.96
N GLU A 273 27.32 29.75 10.25
CA GLU A 273 26.63 30.07 8.98
C GLU A 273 26.90 29.06 7.85
N VAL A 274 27.89 28.16 8.01
CA VAL A 274 28.13 27.03 7.10
C VAL A 274 26.90 26.11 7.03
N ILE A 275 26.16 25.99 8.13
CA ILE A 275 24.99 25.09 8.23
C ILE A 275 23.71 25.86 8.62
N HIS A 276 23.78 27.02 9.26
CA HIS A 276 22.62 27.80 9.68
C HIS A 276 22.48 29.10 8.88
N PHE A 277 21.68 29.08 7.80
CA PHE A 277 21.51 30.19 6.85
C PHE A 277 20.02 30.47 6.49
N PRO A 278 19.09 30.54 7.46
CA PRO A 278 17.66 30.55 7.19
C PRO A 278 17.18 31.76 6.36
N GLU A 279 17.78 32.94 6.53
CA GLU A 279 17.39 34.15 5.80
C GLU A 279 17.78 34.10 4.31
N ARG A 280 19.01 33.61 4.02
CA ARG A 280 19.46 33.37 2.64
C ARG A 280 18.57 32.35 1.93
N ALA A 281 18.20 31.27 2.64
CA ALA A 281 17.31 30.25 2.11
C ALA A 281 15.86 30.74 1.90
N ALA A 282 15.32 31.55 2.81
CA ALA A 282 13.97 32.12 2.66
C ALA A 282 13.85 33.04 1.44
N HIS A 283 14.87 33.85 1.17
CA HIS A 283 14.94 34.67 -0.05
C HIS A 283 14.88 33.81 -1.31
N TRP A 284 15.79 32.84 -1.44
CA TRP A 284 15.90 32.00 -2.63
C TRP A 284 14.71 31.04 -2.82
N ASN A 285 14.14 30.47 -1.75
CA ASN A 285 12.89 29.73 -1.82
C ASN A 285 11.77 30.59 -2.44
N SER A 286 11.66 31.87 -2.04
CA SER A 286 10.68 32.79 -2.58
C SER A 286 10.93 33.19 -4.04
N VAL A 287 12.20 33.27 -4.50
CA VAL A 287 12.54 33.51 -5.90
C VAL A 287 12.21 32.29 -6.76
N LEU A 288 12.61 31.10 -6.31
CA LEU A 288 12.43 29.83 -7.01
C LEU A 288 10.98 29.30 -6.99
N GLY A 289 10.09 29.89 -6.19
CA GLY A 289 8.70 29.44 -6.04
C GLY A 289 8.55 28.18 -5.18
N LEU A 290 9.53 27.90 -4.31
CA LEU A 290 9.54 26.72 -3.44
C LEU A 290 8.69 27.00 -2.19
N THR A 291 7.52 26.40 -2.11
CA THR A 291 6.59 26.55 -0.98
C THR A 291 7.08 25.83 0.28
N GLN A 292 6.69 26.35 1.45
CA GLN A 292 6.93 25.74 2.78
C GLN A 292 5.71 24.93 3.24
N ASP A 293 5.34 23.92 2.46
CA ASP A 293 4.19 23.05 2.76
C ASP A 293 4.59 21.75 3.48
N GLU A 294 5.84 21.62 3.93
CA GLU A 294 6.34 20.41 4.61
C GLU A 294 6.20 20.53 6.13
N SER A 295 5.49 19.60 6.77
CA SER A 295 5.50 19.41 8.23
C SER A 295 6.65 18.52 8.68
N LEU A 296 7.22 18.81 9.85
CA LEU A 296 8.25 17.99 10.49
C LEU A 296 7.69 16.61 10.89
N ASP A 297 6.49 16.57 11.49
CA ASP A 297 5.83 15.33 11.90
C ASP A 297 5.56 14.43 10.68
N GLU A 298 4.98 15.00 9.62
CA GLU A 298 4.65 14.26 8.38
C GLU A 298 5.92 13.80 7.64
N MET A 299 7.03 14.51 7.79
CA MET A 299 8.32 14.10 7.22
C MET A 299 8.93 12.94 8.01
N VAL A 300 8.88 12.97 9.35
CA VAL A 300 9.30 11.84 10.20
C VAL A 300 8.40 10.62 10.01
N GLU A 301 7.08 10.80 9.93
CA GLU A 301 6.11 9.74 9.62
C GLU A 301 6.34 9.18 8.21
N ARG A 302 6.61 10.04 7.23
CA ARG A 302 7.01 9.63 5.87
C ARG A 302 8.30 8.81 5.89
N VAL A 303 9.36 9.20 6.59
CA VAL A 303 10.60 8.40 6.65
C VAL A 303 10.34 7.05 7.31
N ARG A 304 9.52 6.99 8.38
CA ARG A 304 9.11 5.72 9.02
C ARG A 304 8.30 4.82 8.08
N LEU A 305 7.41 5.37 7.25
CA LEU A 305 6.56 4.64 6.31
C LEU A 305 7.25 4.28 4.99
N PHE A 306 8.28 5.03 4.59
CA PHE A 306 9.09 4.80 3.39
C PHE A 306 10.45 4.14 3.70
N SER A 307 10.67 3.69 4.93
CA SER A 307 11.72 2.73 5.31
C SER A 307 11.40 1.34 4.72
N SER A 308 11.43 1.24 3.39
CA SER A 308 11.15 0.01 2.66
C SER A 308 12.27 -1.00 2.92
N THR A 309 11.89 -2.21 3.31
CA THR A 309 12.77 -3.24 3.91
C THR A 309 13.36 -2.83 5.26
N THR A 310 12.63 -3.19 6.33
CA THR A 310 13.24 -3.49 7.63
C THR A 310 14.43 -4.43 7.42
N ALA A 311 15.61 -4.00 7.88
CA ALA A 311 16.82 -4.79 7.71
C ALA A 311 16.69 -6.14 8.45
N PHE A 312 16.74 -7.25 7.70
CA PHE A 312 16.61 -8.65 8.15
C PHE A 312 17.08 -8.85 9.61
N ARG A 313 16.11 -8.93 10.54
CA ARG A 313 16.38 -9.15 11.97
C ARG A 313 16.54 -10.65 12.23
N LYS A 314 17.56 -11.25 11.60
CA LYS A 314 17.92 -12.66 11.76
C LYS A 314 18.30 -12.92 13.22
N ASP A 315 17.31 -13.34 13.99
CA ASP A 315 17.41 -13.64 15.40
C ASP A 315 17.66 -15.14 15.60
N GLU A 316 18.42 -15.51 16.63
CA GLU A 316 18.55 -16.92 17.03
C GLU A 316 17.40 -17.35 17.94
N THR A 317 16.67 -16.40 18.54
CA THR A 317 15.56 -16.63 19.45
C THR A 317 14.21 -16.49 18.73
N LEU A 318 13.55 -17.61 18.45
CA LEU A 318 12.27 -17.62 17.74
C LEU A 318 11.04 -17.35 18.64
N ASN A 319 11.13 -17.66 19.94
CA ASN A 319 10.01 -17.59 20.89
C ASN A 319 9.89 -16.23 21.61
N LYS A 320 10.04 -15.13 20.87
CA LYS A 320 10.14 -13.74 21.41
C LYS A 320 8.93 -13.31 22.26
N ILE A 321 7.77 -13.89 22.01
CA ILE A 321 6.50 -13.61 22.70
C ILE A 321 6.18 -14.72 23.69
N SER A 322 6.18 -15.99 23.28
CA SER A 322 5.77 -17.10 24.17
C SER A 322 6.76 -17.36 25.31
N SER A 323 8.03 -16.95 25.15
CA SER A 323 9.01 -16.93 26.23
C SER A 323 8.52 -16.20 27.49
N ASN A 324 7.66 -15.18 27.36
CA ASN A 324 7.07 -14.46 28.49
C ASN A 324 6.14 -15.32 29.37
N ILE A 325 5.65 -16.45 28.87
CA ILE A 325 4.86 -17.44 29.63
C ILE A 325 5.56 -18.78 29.82
N THR A 326 6.59 -19.11 29.02
CA THR A 326 7.33 -20.38 29.14
C THR A 326 8.60 -20.29 29.99
N GLN A 327 9.34 -19.17 30.03
CA GLN A 327 10.65 -19.10 30.73
C GLN A 327 10.61 -18.54 32.18
N PRO A 328 9.85 -17.47 32.53
CA PRO A 328 9.90 -16.88 33.86
C PRO A 328 9.41 -17.81 34.97
N LYS A 329 10.15 -17.92 36.07
CA LYS A 329 9.75 -18.71 37.26
C LYS A 329 8.45 -18.21 37.91
N SER A 330 8.09 -16.94 37.69
CA SER A 330 6.80 -16.35 38.09
C SER A 330 5.60 -16.89 37.30
N GLN A 331 5.83 -17.53 36.14
CA GLN A 331 4.82 -18.04 35.22
C GLN A 331 4.57 -19.54 35.38
N GLY A 332 4.92 -20.13 36.55
CA GLY A 332 4.72 -21.55 36.84
C GLY A 332 3.29 -22.06 36.66
N ALA A 333 2.28 -21.20 36.84
CA ALA A 333 0.88 -21.53 36.53
C ALA A 333 0.65 -21.70 35.02
N SER A 334 1.20 -20.79 34.20
CA SER A 334 1.12 -20.83 32.73
C SER A 334 1.89 -22.04 32.18
N GLN A 335 3.10 -22.29 32.70
CA GLN A 335 3.88 -23.50 32.41
C GLN A 335 3.10 -24.79 32.73
N ALA A 336 2.44 -24.87 33.90
CA ALA A 336 1.64 -26.04 34.29
C ALA A 336 0.43 -26.27 33.36
N MET A 337 -0.24 -25.20 32.92
CA MET A 337 -1.31 -25.29 31.92
C MET A 337 -0.79 -25.77 30.55
N LEU A 338 0.36 -25.26 30.11
CA LEU A 338 1.02 -25.69 28.87
C LEU A 338 1.45 -27.17 28.93
N TYR A 339 2.04 -27.63 30.03
CA TYR A 339 2.33 -29.06 30.27
C TYR A 339 1.07 -29.92 30.17
N ALA A 340 -0.07 -29.46 30.71
CA ALA A 340 -1.35 -30.17 30.61
C ALA A 340 -1.91 -30.27 29.18
N THR A 341 -1.45 -29.44 28.23
CA THR A 341 -1.77 -29.60 26.79
C THR A 341 -0.87 -30.59 26.06
N GLY A 342 0.16 -31.15 26.72
CA GLY A 342 1.06 -32.17 26.17
C GLY A 342 2.43 -31.69 25.70
N LEU A 343 2.85 -30.47 26.07
CA LEU A 343 4.21 -29.98 25.82
C LEU A 343 5.23 -30.66 26.73
N SER A 344 6.44 -30.88 26.23
CA SER A 344 7.63 -31.27 27.01
C SER A 344 8.45 -30.05 27.45
N GLU A 345 9.46 -30.26 28.31
CA GLU A 345 10.40 -29.22 28.71
C GLU A 345 11.18 -28.65 27.50
N ASP A 346 11.51 -29.49 26.51
CA ASP A 346 12.11 -29.05 25.24
C ASP A 346 11.15 -28.17 24.42
N ASP A 347 9.84 -28.40 24.49
CA ASP A 347 8.84 -27.62 23.74
C ASP A 347 8.63 -26.22 24.33
N MET A 348 8.90 -26.01 25.61
CA MET A 348 8.80 -24.68 26.25
C MET A 348 9.76 -23.65 25.63
N ASN A 349 10.86 -24.12 25.04
CA ASN A 349 11.87 -23.29 24.38
C ASN A 349 11.59 -23.07 22.87
N LYS A 350 10.49 -23.62 22.33
CA LYS A 350 10.10 -23.49 20.92
C LYS A 350 9.07 -22.37 20.74
N ALA A 351 9.08 -21.72 19.58
CA ALA A 351 8.06 -20.72 19.27
C ALA A 351 6.68 -21.37 19.07
N GLN A 352 5.64 -20.69 19.55
CA GLN A 352 4.25 -21.13 19.51
C GLN A 352 3.51 -20.41 18.39
N VAL A 353 3.05 -21.16 17.40
CA VAL A 353 2.27 -20.65 16.27
C VAL A 353 0.78 -20.92 16.53
N GLY A 354 -0.01 -19.85 16.57
CA GLY A 354 -1.46 -19.93 16.55
C GLY A 354 -1.95 -20.31 15.15
N ILE A 355 -2.86 -21.28 15.06
CA ILE A 355 -3.40 -21.77 13.79
C ILE A 355 -4.90 -21.51 13.82
N SER A 356 -5.30 -20.38 13.24
CA SER A 356 -6.65 -19.80 13.34
C SER A 356 -7.51 -20.20 12.14
N SER A 357 -8.20 -21.33 12.24
CA SER A 357 -9.18 -21.72 11.21
C SER A 357 -10.50 -20.99 11.37
N VAL A 358 -11.21 -20.81 10.25
CA VAL A 358 -12.59 -20.31 10.23
C VAL A 358 -13.54 -21.46 9.86
N TRP A 359 -13.34 -22.63 10.46
CA TRP A 359 -14.11 -23.84 10.14
C TRP A 359 -15.51 -23.81 10.78
N TYR A 360 -16.50 -24.29 10.03
CA TYR A 360 -17.79 -24.77 10.52
C TYR A 360 -18.47 -25.63 9.44
N GLU A 361 -19.27 -26.61 9.84
CA GLU A 361 -19.86 -27.60 8.93
C GLU A 361 -20.94 -27.02 8.00
N GLY A 362 -21.67 -26.01 8.47
CA GLY A 362 -22.85 -25.45 7.80
C GLY A 362 -22.60 -24.59 6.55
N ASN A 363 -21.41 -24.66 5.92
CA ASN A 363 -21.10 -23.93 4.69
C ASN A 363 -20.02 -24.68 3.87
N PRO A 364 -20.24 -24.95 2.56
CA PRO A 364 -19.22 -25.59 1.72
C PRO A 364 -17.88 -24.82 1.68
N CYS A 365 -17.92 -23.49 1.83
CA CYS A 365 -16.70 -22.67 1.84
C CYS A 365 -15.81 -22.88 3.08
N ASN A 366 -16.34 -23.50 4.15
CA ASN A 366 -15.65 -23.60 5.44
C ASN A 366 -15.54 -25.03 5.99
N MET A 367 -16.34 -25.98 5.52
CA MET A 367 -16.45 -27.33 6.12
C MET A 367 -15.16 -28.15 6.10
N HIS A 368 -14.30 -27.96 5.10
CA HIS A 368 -13.02 -28.67 4.92
C HIS A 368 -11.84 -28.05 5.70
N LEU A 369 -12.02 -26.84 6.26
CA LEU A 369 -10.93 -26.09 6.89
C LEU A 369 -10.38 -26.76 8.16
N LEU A 370 -11.14 -27.67 8.80
CA LEU A 370 -10.66 -28.45 9.95
C LEU A 370 -9.55 -29.44 9.54
N ASP A 371 -9.65 -30.03 8.35
CA ASP A 371 -8.66 -30.99 7.85
C ASP A 371 -7.41 -30.26 7.37
N LEU A 372 -7.57 -29.15 6.63
CA LEU A 372 -6.45 -28.27 6.27
C LEU A 372 -5.72 -27.75 7.52
N SER A 373 -6.46 -27.30 8.55
CA SER A 373 -5.92 -26.86 9.85
C SER A 373 -5.15 -27.99 10.58
N SER A 374 -5.57 -29.25 10.39
CA SER A 374 -4.85 -30.42 10.94
C SER A 374 -3.54 -30.70 10.20
N ILE A 375 -3.50 -30.50 8.88
CA ILE A 375 -2.29 -30.64 8.03
C ILE A 375 -1.30 -29.53 8.34
N VAL A 376 -1.76 -28.27 8.38
CA VAL A 376 -0.96 -27.09 8.77
C VAL A 376 -0.32 -27.31 10.14
N ALA A 377 -1.08 -27.79 11.13
CA ALA A 377 -0.54 -28.06 12.46
C ALA A 377 0.50 -29.20 12.49
N LYS A 378 0.44 -30.15 11.55
CA LYS A 378 1.52 -31.12 11.36
C LYS A 378 2.76 -30.44 10.76
N SER A 379 2.61 -29.69 9.68
CA SER A 379 3.71 -28.97 9.00
C SER A 379 4.49 -28.05 9.96
N VAL A 380 3.79 -27.32 10.84
CA VAL A 380 4.41 -26.50 11.91
C VAL A 380 5.24 -27.33 12.88
N ARG A 381 4.75 -28.50 13.33
CA ARG A 381 5.49 -29.40 14.23
C ARG A 381 6.66 -30.08 13.54
N ASP A 382 6.52 -30.45 12.28
CA ASP A 382 7.57 -31.12 11.49
C ASP A 382 8.85 -30.27 11.36
N VAL A 383 8.73 -28.95 11.46
CA VAL A 383 9.87 -28.01 11.43
C VAL A 383 10.36 -27.55 12.83
N GLY A 384 9.88 -28.19 13.90
CA GLY A 384 10.34 -27.95 15.27
C GLY A 384 9.71 -26.74 15.96
N LEU A 385 8.48 -26.37 15.59
CA LEU A 385 7.68 -25.34 16.28
C LEU A 385 6.48 -25.99 17.00
N VAL A 386 5.88 -25.28 17.97
CA VAL A 386 4.62 -25.71 18.59
C VAL A 386 3.46 -25.12 17.78
N GLY A 387 2.51 -25.96 17.35
CA GLY A 387 1.35 -25.51 16.56
C GLY A 387 0.04 -25.70 17.31
N TYR A 388 -0.54 -24.61 17.83
CA TYR A 388 -1.80 -24.60 18.57
C TYR A 388 -2.96 -24.18 17.66
N ARG A 389 -3.90 -25.11 17.44
CA ARG A 389 -5.11 -24.86 16.64
C ARG A 389 -6.18 -24.19 17.49
N PHE A 390 -6.76 -23.11 16.98
CA PHE A 390 -7.98 -22.51 17.49
C PHE A 390 -8.89 -22.11 16.34
N ASN A 391 -10.14 -21.77 16.63
CA ASN A 391 -11.14 -21.52 15.60
C ASN A 391 -11.95 -20.26 15.92
N THR A 392 -12.27 -19.46 14.89
CA THR A 392 -13.16 -18.30 14.99
C THR A 392 -14.44 -18.52 14.17
N ILE A 393 -15.44 -17.65 14.37
CA ILE A 393 -16.75 -17.77 13.72
C ILE A 393 -16.69 -17.38 12.24
N GLY A 394 -17.70 -17.80 11.48
CA GLY A 394 -17.93 -17.31 10.12
C GLY A 394 -19.43 -17.28 9.82
N VAL A 395 -19.79 -16.54 8.77
CA VAL A 395 -21.15 -16.49 8.21
C VAL A 395 -21.06 -16.90 6.74
N SER A 396 -22.10 -17.57 6.23
CA SER A 396 -22.21 -17.88 4.80
C SER A 396 -23.03 -16.80 4.12
N ASP A 397 -22.37 -15.94 3.33
CA ASP A 397 -23.06 -14.97 2.48
C ASP A 397 -24.05 -15.66 1.54
N GLY A 398 -23.65 -16.78 0.92
CA GLY A 398 -24.50 -17.54 0.00
C GLY A 398 -25.79 -18.11 0.62
N ILE A 399 -25.76 -18.52 1.89
CA ILE A 399 -26.96 -19.01 2.60
C ILE A 399 -27.80 -17.86 3.18
N SER A 400 -27.16 -16.77 3.60
CA SER A 400 -27.86 -15.62 4.23
C SER A 400 -28.44 -14.61 3.23
N MET A 401 -28.01 -14.66 1.97
CA MET A 401 -28.45 -13.83 0.85
C MET A 401 -29.99 -13.75 0.72
N GLY A 402 -30.54 -12.56 0.55
CA GLY A 402 -32.00 -12.36 0.42
C GLY A 402 -32.80 -12.61 1.71
N THR A 403 -32.13 -12.60 2.87
CA THR A 403 -32.76 -12.78 4.19
C THR A 403 -32.23 -11.76 5.20
N THR A 404 -32.93 -11.58 6.33
CA THR A 404 -32.45 -10.77 7.46
C THR A 404 -31.14 -11.26 8.09
N GLY A 405 -30.71 -12.50 7.79
CA GLY A 405 -29.42 -13.04 8.20
C GLY A 405 -28.23 -12.31 7.56
N MET A 406 -28.40 -11.72 6.37
CA MET A 406 -27.33 -11.02 5.66
C MET A 406 -26.79 -9.79 6.43
N ARG A 407 -27.58 -9.21 7.34
CA ARG A 407 -27.14 -8.14 8.26
C ARG A 407 -25.98 -8.56 9.17
N TYR A 408 -25.79 -9.86 9.39
CA TYR A 408 -24.68 -10.40 10.18
C TYR A 408 -23.43 -10.70 9.35
N SER A 409 -23.46 -10.51 8.01
CA SER A 409 -22.32 -10.74 7.11
C SER A 409 -21.15 -9.78 7.38
N LEU A 410 -21.27 -8.48 7.06
CA LEU A 410 -20.10 -7.57 7.08
C LEU A 410 -19.49 -7.46 8.47
N GLN A 411 -20.32 -7.33 9.51
CA GLN A 411 -19.88 -7.28 10.91
C GLN A 411 -19.17 -8.56 11.40
N SER A 412 -19.25 -9.68 10.67
CA SER A 412 -18.44 -10.86 10.99
C SER A 412 -16.95 -10.65 10.68
N ARG A 413 -16.59 -9.70 9.80
CA ARG A 413 -15.20 -9.26 9.56
C ARG A 413 -14.56 -8.77 10.87
N GLU A 414 -15.26 -7.87 11.58
CA GLU A 414 -14.80 -7.32 12.86
C GLU A 414 -14.67 -8.41 13.92
N ILE A 415 -15.70 -9.26 14.09
CA ILE A 415 -15.67 -10.34 15.08
C ILE A 415 -14.53 -11.34 14.79
N ILE A 416 -14.24 -11.64 13.52
CA ILE A 416 -13.11 -12.48 13.14
C ILE A 416 -11.78 -11.81 13.50
N ALA A 417 -11.63 -10.51 13.23
CA ALA A 417 -10.44 -9.74 13.58
C ALA A 417 -10.21 -9.73 15.10
N ASP A 418 -11.20 -9.26 15.85
CA ASP A 418 -11.20 -9.14 17.31
C ASP A 418 -10.93 -10.50 17.99
N SER A 419 -11.50 -11.60 17.48
CA SER A 419 -11.32 -12.93 18.05
C SER A 419 -9.89 -13.47 17.88
N ILE A 420 -9.27 -13.26 16.71
CA ILE A 420 -7.89 -13.69 16.45
C ILE A 420 -6.92 -12.82 17.24
N GLU A 421 -7.14 -11.50 17.27
CA GLU A 421 -6.39 -10.56 18.09
C GLU A 421 -6.45 -10.91 19.58
N THR A 422 -7.63 -11.22 20.10
CA THR A 422 -7.84 -11.64 21.50
C THR A 422 -7.06 -12.91 21.83
N VAL A 423 -7.10 -13.94 20.98
CA VAL A 423 -6.39 -15.20 21.23
C VAL A 423 -4.88 -15.04 21.08
N MET A 424 -4.41 -14.34 20.04
CA MET A 424 -2.99 -14.09 19.82
C MET A 424 -2.34 -13.30 20.97
N ASN A 425 -3.03 -12.28 21.48
CA ASN A 425 -2.53 -11.49 22.61
C ASN A 425 -2.70 -12.23 23.96
N GLY A 426 -3.84 -12.88 24.19
CA GLY A 426 -4.09 -13.62 25.43
C GLY A 426 -3.19 -14.84 25.65
N GLN A 427 -2.84 -15.56 24.57
CA GLN A 427 -2.05 -16.80 24.63
C GLN A 427 -0.56 -16.61 24.26
N TRP A 428 -0.11 -15.37 24.02
CA TRP A 428 1.31 -15.04 23.77
C TRP A 428 1.95 -15.80 22.59
N TYR A 429 1.17 -16.16 21.57
CA TYR A 429 1.71 -16.85 20.39
C TYR A 429 2.64 -15.95 19.56
N ASP A 430 3.77 -16.50 19.13
CA ASP A 430 4.86 -15.81 18.42
C ASP A 430 4.51 -15.49 16.96
N GLY A 431 3.65 -16.30 16.34
CA GLY A 431 3.20 -16.12 14.95
C GLY A 431 1.85 -16.79 14.69
N ASN A 432 1.26 -16.52 13.52
CA ASN A 432 -0.10 -16.95 13.19
C ASN A 432 -0.22 -17.55 11.78
N ILE A 433 -0.98 -18.63 11.62
CA ILE A 433 -1.43 -19.13 10.32
C ILE A 433 -2.96 -19.15 10.31
N SER A 434 -3.58 -18.29 9.51
CA SER A 434 -5.03 -18.24 9.38
C SER A 434 -5.53 -19.03 8.19
N LEU A 435 -6.63 -19.77 8.38
CA LEU A 435 -7.33 -20.51 7.33
C LEU A 435 -8.76 -19.97 7.14
N PRO A 436 -8.94 -18.86 6.39
CA PRO A 436 -10.25 -18.33 6.00
C PRO A 436 -10.76 -19.00 4.70
N GLY A 437 -12.08 -19.09 4.53
CA GLY A 437 -12.68 -19.76 3.35
C GLY A 437 -13.86 -19.07 2.68
N CYS A 438 -14.54 -18.13 3.36
CA CYS A 438 -15.69 -17.40 2.80
C CYS A 438 -15.46 -15.89 2.85
N ASP A 439 -16.12 -15.15 1.95
CA ASP A 439 -16.04 -13.69 1.71
C ASP A 439 -15.40 -12.85 2.83
N LYS A 440 -16.11 -12.70 3.96
CA LYS A 440 -15.75 -11.76 5.02
C LYS A 440 -14.66 -12.29 5.96
N ASN A 441 -14.25 -13.55 5.79
CA ASN A 441 -13.20 -14.19 6.58
C ASN A 441 -11.81 -13.66 6.21
N MET A 442 -11.47 -13.64 4.91
CA MET A 442 -10.16 -13.20 4.40
C MET A 442 -9.75 -11.79 4.89
N PRO A 443 -10.60 -10.74 4.80
CA PRO A 443 -10.25 -9.44 5.34
C PRO A 443 -10.20 -9.42 6.87
N GLY A 444 -11.06 -10.16 7.58
CA GLY A 444 -11.03 -10.23 9.04
C GLY A 444 -9.72 -10.81 9.58
N VAL A 445 -9.18 -11.87 8.95
CA VAL A 445 -7.89 -12.43 9.37
C VAL A 445 -6.72 -11.50 9.00
N ALA A 446 -6.77 -10.82 7.85
CA ALA A 446 -5.74 -9.85 7.46
C ALA A 446 -5.73 -8.61 8.37
N MET A 447 -6.91 -8.15 8.81
CA MET A 447 -7.04 -7.08 9.81
C MET A 447 -6.37 -7.48 11.14
N ALA A 448 -6.66 -8.68 11.67
CA ALA A 448 -6.00 -9.19 12.88
C ALA A 448 -4.48 -9.29 12.74
N MET A 449 -3.98 -9.74 11.58
CA MET A 449 -2.55 -9.80 11.29
C MET A 449 -1.92 -8.40 11.36
N GLY A 450 -2.55 -7.38 10.76
CA GLY A 450 -2.06 -5.99 10.80
C GLY A 450 -2.07 -5.35 12.20
N ARG A 451 -3.12 -5.62 13.00
CA ARG A 451 -3.23 -5.16 14.39
C ARG A 451 -2.17 -5.81 15.29
N VAL A 452 -2.08 -7.15 15.28
CA VAL A 452 -1.17 -7.94 16.13
C VAL A 452 0.30 -7.79 15.71
N ASN A 453 0.55 -7.57 14.41
CA ASN A 453 1.87 -7.38 13.79
C ASN A 453 2.97 -8.37 14.23
N ARG A 454 2.64 -9.67 14.21
CA ARG A 454 3.57 -10.79 14.41
C ARG A 454 3.69 -11.61 13.13
N PRO A 455 4.82 -12.32 12.86
CA PRO A 455 4.99 -13.09 11.64
C PRO A 455 3.79 -14.00 11.35
N SER A 456 3.13 -13.78 10.21
CA SER A 456 1.82 -14.36 9.92
C SER A 456 1.68 -14.77 8.46
N ILE A 457 0.90 -15.83 8.20
CA ILE A 457 0.56 -16.30 6.85
C ILE A 457 -0.96 -16.55 6.75
N MET A 458 -1.58 -16.12 5.66
CA MET A 458 -2.92 -16.55 5.28
C MET A 458 -2.84 -17.71 4.29
N VAL A 459 -3.56 -18.79 4.59
CA VAL A 459 -3.75 -19.95 3.71
C VAL A 459 -5.22 -19.98 3.31
N TYR A 460 -5.53 -19.55 2.09
CA TYR A 460 -6.91 -19.50 1.61
C TYR A 460 -7.52 -20.91 1.54
N GLY A 461 -8.79 -21.07 1.92
CA GLY A 461 -9.52 -22.34 1.81
C GLY A 461 -9.62 -22.88 0.38
N GLY A 462 -9.49 -22.03 -0.65
CA GLY A 462 -9.58 -22.40 -2.05
C GLY A 462 -11.00 -22.31 -2.64
N THR A 463 -11.07 -22.15 -3.96
CA THR A 463 -12.34 -22.11 -4.71
C THR A 463 -13.03 -23.47 -4.77
N ILE A 464 -14.36 -23.50 -4.80
CA ILE A 464 -15.15 -24.68 -5.19
C ILE A 464 -14.89 -25.02 -6.66
N GLN A 465 -15.08 -26.29 -7.03
CA GLN A 465 -15.21 -26.70 -8.42
C GLN A 465 -16.59 -26.28 -8.98
N PRO A 466 -16.71 -25.94 -10.27
CA PRO A 466 -18.01 -25.69 -10.88
C PRO A 466 -18.89 -26.95 -10.85
N GLY A 467 -20.18 -26.76 -10.63
CA GLY A 467 -21.21 -27.79 -10.71
C GLY A 467 -21.54 -28.16 -12.15
N CYS A 468 -22.32 -29.23 -12.32
CA CYS A 468 -22.75 -29.71 -13.65
C CYS A 468 -24.21 -30.18 -13.60
N SER A 469 -25.06 -29.59 -14.43
CA SER A 469 -26.46 -29.98 -14.62
C SER A 469 -26.58 -31.30 -15.39
N LYS A 470 -27.76 -31.94 -15.37
CA LYS A 470 -28.04 -33.16 -16.16
C LYS A 470 -27.86 -32.99 -17.67
N SER A 471 -27.98 -31.77 -18.20
CA SER A 471 -27.75 -31.46 -19.62
C SER A 471 -26.25 -31.37 -19.98
N GLY A 472 -25.36 -31.38 -18.98
CA GLY A 472 -23.92 -31.18 -19.15
C GLY A 472 -23.48 -29.71 -19.11
N GLU A 473 -24.38 -28.78 -18.79
CA GLU A 473 -24.02 -27.37 -18.63
C GLU A 473 -23.34 -27.11 -17.27
N SER A 474 -22.24 -26.36 -17.32
CA SER A 474 -21.45 -25.92 -16.16
C SER A 474 -22.18 -24.81 -15.40
N ILE A 475 -22.46 -25.04 -14.12
CA ILE A 475 -23.29 -24.20 -13.27
C ILE A 475 -22.60 -23.88 -11.94
N ASP A 476 -23.05 -22.81 -11.28
CA ASP A 476 -22.55 -22.42 -9.96
C ASP A 476 -23.66 -21.79 -9.09
N ILE A 477 -23.29 -21.27 -7.93
CA ILE A 477 -24.22 -20.62 -6.99
C ILE A 477 -24.98 -19.44 -7.62
N VAL A 478 -24.38 -18.69 -8.56
CA VAL A 478 -25.08 -17.61 -9.28
C VAL A 478 -26.06 -18.18 -10.31
N SER A 479 -25.78 -19.33 -10.93
CA SER A 479 -26.80 -20.07 -11.69
C SER A 479 -28.01 -20.40 -10.81
N ALA A 480 -27.80 -20.83 -9.56
CA ALA A 480 -28.90 -21.11 -8.63
C ALA A 480 -29.69 -19.84 -8.24
N PHE A 481 -29.03 -18.69 -8.07
CA PHE A 481 -29.68 -17.39 -7.84
C PHE A 481 -30.40 -16.81 -9.07
N GLN A 482 -29.95 -17.13 -10.29
CA GLN A 482 -30.59 -16.72 -11.54
C GLN A 482 -31.78 -17.60 -11.91
N ALA A 483 -31.74 -18.90 -11.55
CA ALA A 483 -32.78 -19.88 -11.85
C ALA A 483 -34.17 -19.48 -11.32
N TYR A 484 -34.27 -18.73 -10.22
CA TYR A 484 -35.56 -18.19 -9.77
C TYR A 484 -36.11 -17.10 -10.71
N GLY A 485 -35.26 -16.18 -11.18
CA GLY A 485 -35.64 -15.14 -12.15
C GLY A 485 -36.03 -15.72 -13.51
N GLN A 486 -35.33 -16.76 -13.95
CA GLN A 486 -35.65 -17.53 -15.16
C GLN A 486 -36.98 -18.28 -15.03
N TYR A 487 -37.25 -18.87 -13.86
CA TYR A 487 -38.52 -19.56 -13.58
C TYR A 487 -39.73 -18.61 -13.57
N ILE A 488 -39.68 -17.50 -12.83
CA ILE A 488 -40.82 -16.56 -12.76
C ILE A 488 -41.08 -15.81 -14.08
N SER A 489 -40.10 -15.75 -14.98
CA SER A 489 -40.27 -15.22 -16.35
C SER A 489 -40.59 -16.30 -17.40
N GLY A 490 -40.78 -17.56 -16.98
CA GLY A 490 -41.18 -18.67 -17.85
C GLY A 490 -40.10 -19.17 -18.81
N GLN A 491 -38.83 -18.87 -18.55
CA GLN A 491 -37.69 -19.33 -19.38
C GLN A 491 -37.26 -20.77 -19.06
N ILE A 492 -37.43 -21.21 -17.80
CA ILE A 492 -37.16 -22.59 -17.36
C ILE A 492 -38.33 -23.15 -16.56
N THR A 493 -38.47 -24.47 -16.56
CA THR A 493 -39.42 -25.21 -15.74
C THR A 493 -38.95 -25.35 -14.29
N GLU A 494 -39.87 -25.75 -13.40
CA GLU A 494 -39.53 -26.11 -12.01
C GLU A 494 -38.54 -27.29 -11.94
N GLU A 495 -38.58 -28.24 -12.89
CA GLU A 495 -37.64 -29.37 -12.89
C GLU A 495 -36.22 -28.93 -13.23
N GLU A 496 -36.05 -28.07 -14.23
CA GLU A 496 -34.76 -27.47 -14.59
C GLU A 496 -34.22 -26.58 -13.46
N ARG A 497 -35.09 -25.77 -12.82
CA ARG A 497 -34.74 -24.97 -11.64
C ARG A 497 -34.24 -25.85 -10.50
N PHE A 498 -34.90 -26.99 -10.23
CA PHE A 498 -34.49 -27.93 -9.19
C PHE A 498 -33.20 -28.69 -9.55
N ASP A 499 -32.92 -28.89 -10.83
CA ASP A 499 -31.68 -29.53 -11.28
C ASP A 499 -30.46 -28.62 -11.08
N ILE A 500 -30.58 -27.34 -11.42
CA ILE A 500 -29.54 -26.33 -11.15
C ILE A 500 -29.24 -26.30 -9.64
N ILE A 501 -30.28 -26.18 -8.81
CA ILE A 501 -30.14 -26.08 -7.34
C ILE A 501 -29.46 -27.31 -6.72
N ARG A 502 -29.73 -28.52 -7.22
CA ARG A 502 -29.13 -29.75 -6.67
C ARG A 502 -27.66 -29.95 -7.04
N ASN A 503 -27.20 -29.37 -8.15
CA ASN A 503 -25.88 -29.68 -8.70
C ASN A 503 -24.92 -28.48 -8.74
N ALA A 504 -25.36 -27.27 -8.39
CA ALA A 504 -24.56 -26.03 -8.42
C ALA A 504 -23.37 -25.96 -7.45
N CYS A 505 -23.40 -26.72 -6.34
CA CYS A 505 -22.37 -26.72 -5.29
C CYS A 505 -21.89 -28.16 -5.04
N PRO A 506 -20.91 -28.67 -5.80
CA PRO A 506 -20.57 -30.11 -5.79
C PRO A 506 -19.68 -30.59 -4.64
N GLY A 507 -19.05 -29.68 -3.87
CA GLY A 507 -18.05 -30.03 -2.86
C GLY A 507 -17.64 -28.85 -1.99
N GLY A 508 -16.44 -28.93 -1.39
CA GLY A 508 -15.86 -27.87 -0.56
C GLY A 508 -15.28 -26.71 -1.38
N GLY A 509 -15.22 -25.53 -0.76
CA GLY A 509 -14.57 -24.33 -1.30
C GLY A 509 -15.49 -23.12 -1.49
N ALA A 510 -14.87 -21.96 -1.71
CA ALA A 510 -15.53 -20.68 -1.90
C ALA A 510 -16.29 -20.56 -3.24
N CYS A 511 -17.19 -19.58 -3.35
CA CYS A 511 -17.98 -19.35 -4.57
C CYS A 511 -17.07 -19.05 -5.79
N GLY A 512 -17.29 -19.76 -6.91
CA GLY A 512 -16.24 -19.96 -7.93
C GLY A 512 -15.87 -18.79 -8.87
N GLY A 513 -16.69 -17.75 -8.99
CA GLY A 513 -16.35 -16.55 -9.76
C GLY A 513 -15.41 -15.62 -9.00
N MET A 514 -15.05 -14.48 -9.60
CA MET A 514 -14.32 -13.37 -8.97
C MET A 514 -15.23 -12.55 -8.02
N TYR A 515 -15.96 -13.27 -7.17
CA TYR A 515 -16.76 -12.75 -6.07
C TYR A 515 -15.83 -12.30 -4.93
N THR A 516 -16.37 -11.79 -3.82
CA THR A 516 -15.54 -11.21 -2.74
C THR A 516 -14.49 -12.20 -2.22
N ALA A 517 -14.83 -13.48 -2.06
CA ALA A 517 -13.88 -14.48 -1.58
C ALA A 517 -12.64 -14.60 -2.48
N ASN A 518 -12.81 -14.86 -3.77
CA ASN A 518 -11.69 -14.98 -4.71
C ASN A 518 -11.00 -13.63 -4.96
N THR A 519 -11.74 -12.52 -4.99
CA THR A 519 -11.17 -11.16 -5.10
C THR A 519 -10.23 -10.88 -3.93
N MET A 520 -10.68 -11.09 -2.69
CA MET A 520 -9.87 -10.86 -1.50
C MET A 520 -8.73 -11.87 -1.39
N ALA A 521 -8.92 -13.13 -1.79
CA ALA A 521 -7.82 -14.09 -1.82
C ALA A 521 -6.71 -13.64 -2.79
N THR A 522 -7.04 -13.24 -4.01
CA THR A 522 -6.07 -12.74 -5.00
C THR A 522 -5.46 -11.40 -4.58
N ALA A 523 -6.24 -10.48 -4.03
CA ALA A 523 -5.73 -9.21 -3.50
C ALA A 523 -4.76 -9.42 -2.32
N ILE A 524 -5.02 -10.39 -1.43
CA ILE A 524 -4.16 -10.67 -0.27
C ILE A 524 -2.93 -11.53 -0.64
N GLU A 525 -3.02 -12.40 -1.64
CA GLU A 525 -1.84 -13.02 -2.28
C GLU A 525 -0.95 -11.94 -2.91
N THR A 526 -1.56 -10.96 -3.58
CA THR A 526 -0.85 -9.82 -4.17
C THR A 526 -0.22 -8.94 -3.11
N LEU A 527 -0.93 -8.61 -2.03
CA LEU A 527 -0.38 -7.95 -0.85
C LEU A 527 0.83 -8.71 -0.26
N GLY A 528 0.95 -10.01 -0.52
CA GLY A 528 2.11 -10.82 -0.15
C GLY A 528 1.96 -11.61 1.15
N LEU A 529 0.74 -11.74 1.68
CA LEU A 529 0.44 -12.46 2.93
C LEU A 529 0.15 -13.96 2.74
N THR A 530 0.10 -14.48 1.50
CA THR A 530 -0.07 -15.91 1.20
C THR A 530 1.18 -16.49 0.54
N LEU A 531 1.27 -17.82 0.52
CA LEU A 531 2.17 -18.48 -0.43
C LEU A 531 1.67 -18.26 -1.88
N PRO A 532 2.55 -18.21 -2.89
CA PRO A 532 2.14 -18.05 -4.29
C PRO A 532 1.19 -19.15 -4.75
N GLY A 533 0.15 -18.77 -5.49
CA GLY A 533 -0.90 -19.66 -6.00
C GLY A 533 -2.06 -19.93 -5.04
N SER A 534 -1.93 -19.61 -3.74
CA SER A 534 -2.91 -19.90 -2.68
C SER A 534 -4.34 -19.50 -3.04
N SER A 535 -4.51 -18.31 -3.63
CA SER A 535 -5.80 -17.74 -4.05
C SER A 535 -6.46 -18.51 -5.19
N SER A 536 -5.69 -19.21 -6.01
CA SER A 536 -6.16 -19.89 -7.22
C SER A 536 -6.36 -21.40 -7.07
N TYR A 537 -5.67 -22.04 -6.12
CA TYR A 537 -5.80 -23.48 -5.87
C TYR A 537 -7.24 -23.85 -5.41
N PRO A 538 -7.95 -24.75 -6.11
CA PRO A 538 -9.25 -25.25 -5.66
C PRO A 538 -9.16 -25.96 -4.32
N ALA A 539 -10.22 -25.92 -3.52
CA ALA A 539 -10.24 -26.44 -2.15
C ALA A 539 -9.84 -27.93 -2.02
N GLU A 540 -10.30 -28.74 -2.97
CA GLU A 540 -10.05 -30.20 -3.01
C GLU A 540 -8.84 -30.57 -3.90
N SER A 541 -8.02 -29.58 -4.30
CA SER A 541 -6.84 -29.81 -5.14
C SER A 541 -5.67 -30.42 -4.37
N LYS A 542 -4.74 -31.08 -5.09
CA LYS A 542 -3.49 -31.58 -4.49
C LYS A 542 -2.59 -30.41 -4.11
N GLU A 543 -2.67 -29.35 -4.88
CA GLU A 543 -1.93 -28.11 -4.80
C GLU A 543 -2.26 -27.39 -3.48
N LYS A 544 -3.54 -27.29 -3.11
CA LYS A 544 -3.99 -26.79 -1.80
C LYS A 544 -3.46 -27.63 -0.63
N LYS A 545 -3.40 -28.97 -0.79
CA LYS A 545 -2.82 -29.85 0.23
C LYS A 545 -1.31 -29.64 0.38
N ILE A 546 -0.60 -29.54 -0.74
CA ILE A 546 0.86 -29.30 -0.80
C ILE A 546 1.20 -27.93 -0.20
N GLU A 547 0.38 -26.90 -0.40
CA GLU A 547 0.51 -25.61 0.28
C GLU A 547 0.45 -25.76 1.82
N CYS A 548 -0.59 -26.46 2.33
CA CYS A 548 -0.73 -26.73 3.76
C CYS A 548 0.40 -27.61 4.33
N GLU A 549 1.03 -28.45 3.51
CA GLU A 549 2.21 -29.24 3.89
C GLU A 549 3.50 -28.41 3.90
N ASN A 550 3.58 -27.31 3.13
CA ASN A 550 4.77 -26.44 3.03
C ASN A 550 4.72 -25.14 3.85
N VAL A 551 3.59 -24.80 4.49
CA VAL A 551 3.46 -23.56 5.27
C VAL A 551 4.31 -23.55 6.56
N GLY A 552 4.60 -24.71 7.16
CA GLY A 552 5.49 -24.85 8.32
C GLY A 552 6.90 -24.30 8.05
N PRO A 553 7.60 -24.78 7.01
CA PRO A 553 8.85 -24.18 6.53
C PRO A 553 8.77 -22.66 6.33
N ALA A 554 7.68 -22.14 5.78
CA ALA A 554 7.50 -20.71 5.53
C ALA A 554 7.33 -19.89 6.83
N ILE A 555 6.43 -20.29 7.74
CA ILE A 555 6.24 -19.59 9.03
C ILE A 555 7.53 -19.58 9.85
N ARG A 556 8.29 -20.67 9.82
CA ARG A 556 9.60 -20.77 10.48
C ARG A 556 10.64 -19.83 9.85
N ASN A 557 10.58 -19.60 8.54
CA ASN A 557 11.45 -18.64 7.87
C ASN A 557 11.12 -17.21 8.29
N ILE A 558 9.85 -16.79 8.22
CA ILE A 558 9.48 -15.42 8.60
C ILE A 558 9.56 -15.15 10.11
N LEU A 559 9.44 -16.17 10.98
CA LEU A 559 9.78 -16.05 12.40
C LEU A 559 11.29 -15.80 12.62
N LYS A 560 12.15 -16.46 11.84
CA LYS A 560 13.61 -16.34 11.94
C LYS A 560 14.14 -15.00 11.42
N GLU A 561 13.56 -14.49 10.33
CA GLU A 561 13.91 -13.17 9.78
C GLU A 561 13.11 -12.02 10.41
N ASP A 562 12.16 -12.35 11.29
CA ASP A 562 11.22 -11.43 11.97
C ASP A 562 10.38 -10.57 10.99
N ILE A 563 9.97 -11.16 9.86
CA ILE A 563 9.14 -10.51 8.83
C ILE A 563 7.67 -10.56 9.26
N ARG A 564 7.07 -9.39 9.43
CA ARG A 564 5.73 -9.19 10.00
C ARG A 564 4.77 -8.59 8.97
N PRO A 565 3.45 -8.62 9.24
CA PRO A 565 2.44 -8.03 8.36
C PRO A 565 2.70 -6.57 7.96
N ARG A 566 3.25 -5.72 8.82
CA ARG A 566 3.56 -4.32 8.47
C ARG A 566 4.78 -4.14 7.55
N ASP A 567 5.68 -5.13 7.48
CA ASP A 567 6.81 -5.12 6.53
C ASP A 567 6.35 -5.50 5.11
N ILE A 568 5.24 -6.23 5.02
CA ILE A 568 4.64 -6.77 3.78
C ILE A 568 3.54 -5.83 3.25
N LEU A 569 2.64 -5.38 4.13
CA LEU A 569 1.52 -4.49 3.83
C LEU A 569 1.98 -3.03 3.71
N THR A 570 2.79 -2.73 2.70
CA THR A 570 3.23 -1.37 2.38
C THR A 570 2.21 -0.63 1.52
N ARG A 571 2.32 0.71 1.40
CA ARG A 571 1.44 1.51 0.54
C ARG A 571 1.52 1.08 -0.94
N GLU A 572 2.69 0.63 -1.39
CA GLU A 572 2.88 0.02 -2.72
C GLU A 572 2.15 -1.34 -2.84
N ALA A 573 2.12 -2.15 -1.79
CA ALA A 573 1.38 -3.41 -1.79
C ALA A 573 -0.14 -3.20 -1.97
N PHE A 574 -0.70 -2.16 -1.36
CA PHE A 574 -2.10 -1.78 -1.58
C PHE A 574 -2.33 -1.28 -3.01
N GLU A 575 -1.37 -0.57 -3.61
CA GLU A 575 -1.47 -0.14 -5.01
C GLU A 575 -1.47 -1.33 -5.98
N ASP A 576 -0.53 -2.27 -5.83
CA ASP A 576 -0.50 -3.51 -6.60
C ASP A 576 -1.80 -4.32 -6.45
N ALA A 577 -2.37 -4.36 -5.24
CA ALA A 577 -3.63 -5.04 -4.94
C ALA A 577 -4.85 -4.36 -5.59
N MET A 578 -4.86 -3.02 -5.71
CA MET A 578 -5.87 -2.28 -6.47
C MET A 578 -5.74 -2.53 -7.98
N VAL A 579 -4.50 -2.58 -8.51
CA VAL A 579 -4.23 -2.87 -9.93
C VAL A 579 -4.79 -4.25 -10.29
N ILE A 580 -4.41 -5.32 -9.59
CA ILE A 580 -4.91 -6.67 -9.93
C ILE A 580 -6.43 -6.81 -9.73
N THR A 581 -7.01 -6.12 -8.75
CA THR A 581 -8.47 -6.11 -8.54
C THR A 581 -9.18 -5.53 -9.76
N THR A 582 -8.65 -4.44 -10.34
CA THR A 582 -9.20 -3.82 -11.55
C THR A 582 -9.01 -4.71 -12.79
N ILE A 583 -7.80 -5.25 -12.98
CA ILE A 583 -7.44 -6.19 -14.07
C ILE A 583 -8.41 -7.39 -14.12
N LEU A 584 -8.74 -7.95 -12.96
CA LEU A 584 -9.56 -9.15 -12.84
C LEU A 584 -11.08 -8.89 -12.74
N GLY A 585 -11.52 -7.61 -12.72
CA GLY A 585 -12.93 -7.26 -12.55
C GLY A 585 -13.48 -7.66 -11.18
N GLY A 586 -12.67 -7.47 -10.14
CA GLY A 586 -12.95 -7.91 -8.78
C GLY A 586 -14.14 -7.21 -8.11
N SER A 587 -14.70 -7.88 -7.10
CA SER A 587 -15.84 -7.40 -6.32
C SER A 587 -15.56 -6.03 -5.67
N THR A 588 -16.52 -5.10 -5.79
CA THR A 588 -16.47 -3.75 -5.19
C THR A 588 -16.29 -3.77 -3.67
N ASN A 589 -16.67 -4.86 -2.99
CA ASN A 589 -16.36 -5.12 -1.58
C ASN A 589 -14.86 -4.99 -1.26
N ALA A 590 -13.97 -5.22 -2.23
CA ALA A 590 -12.53 -5.04 -2.08
C ALA A 590 -12.13 -3.62 -1.65
N VAL A 591 -12.88 -2.58 -2.05
CA VAL A 591 -12.67 -1.19 -1.60
C VAL A 591 -12.79 -1.11 -0.07
N LEU A 592 -13.92 -1.57 0.48
CA LEU A 592 -14.17 -1.57 1.94
C LEU A 592 -13.14 -2.39 2.70
N HIS A 593 -12.72 -3.51 2.11
CA HIS A 593 -11.87 -4.49 2.75
C HIS A 593 -10.39 -4.09 2.74
N LEU A 594 -9.87 -3.59 1.62
CA LEU A 594 -8.48 -3.10 1.53
C LEU A 594 -8.29 -1.80 2.34
N ILE A 595 -9.28 -0.90 2.39
CA ILE A 595 -9.22 0.28 3.27
C ILE A 595 -9.13 -0.14 4.75
N ALA A 596 -9.92 -1.13 5.18
CA ALA A 596 -9.86 -1.64 6.56
C ALA A 596 -8.55 -2.40 6.89
N ILE A 597 -7.97 -3.14 5.92
CA ILE A 597 -6.65 -3.78 6.09
C ILE A 597 -5.53 -2.73 6.10
N ALA A 598 -5.64 -1.66 5.32
CA ALA A 598 -4.70 -0.53 5.38
C ALA A 598 -4.78 0.20 6.73
N HIS A 599 -6.00 0.43 7.24
CA HIS A 599 -6.23 1.01 8.56
C HIS A 599 -5.55 0.20 9.68
N SER A 600 -5.65 -1.14 9.67
CA SER A 600 -5.07 -1.99 10.72
C SER A 600 -3.53 -1.99 10.77
N VAL A 601 -2.86 -1.52 9.71
CA VAL A 601 -1.41 -1.30 9.68
C VAL A 601 -0.98 0.17 9.81
N GLY A 602 -1.94 1.10 9.92
CA GLY A 602 -1.67 2.53 10.01
C GLY A 602 -1.45 3.23 8.66
N ILE A 603 -1.83 2.60 7.54
CA ILE A 603 -1.70 3.19 6.20
C ILE A 603 -3.01 3.87 5.81
N LYS A 604 -2.90 5.14 5.40
CA LYS A 604 -4.00 5.86 4.76
C LYS A 604 -4.23 5.31 3.33
N LEU A 605 -5.44 4.84 3.09
CA LEU A 605 -5.96 4.44 1.78
C LEU A 605 -7.39 4.99 1.66
N THR A 606 -7.73 5.54 0.50
CA THR A 606 -8.96 6.31 0.25
C THR A 606 -9.65 5.87 -1.04
N ILE A 607 -10.93 6.23 -1.22
CA ILE A 607 -11.66 5.94 -2.47
C ILE A 607 -11.04 6.63 -3.70
N ASP A 608 -10.38 7.78 -3.51
CA ASP A 608 -9.65 8.48 -4.59
C ASP A 608 -8.42 7.69 -5.06
N ASP A 609 -7.79 6.90 -4.19
CA ASP A 609 -6.68 6.02 -4.55
C ASP A 609 -7.15 4.90 -5.49
N PHE A 610 -8.33 4.31 -5.22
CA PHE A 610 -8.97 3.32 -6.10
C PHE A 610 -9.33 3.92 -7.46
N GLN A 611 -9.89 5.13 -7.47
CA GLN A 611 -10.21 5.83 -8.71
C GLN A 611 -8.93 6.09 -9.52
N ALA A 612 -7.88 6.64 -8.90
CA ALA A 612 -6.63 6.95 -9.56
C ALA A 612 -5.92 5.71 -10.13
N VAL A 613 -6.04 4.55 -9.49
CA VAL A 613 -5.56 3.27 -10.06
C VAL A 613 -6.44 2.78 -11.20
N THR A 614 -7.76 2.82 -11.03
CA THR A 614 -8.73 2.39 -12.06
C THR A 614 -8.60 3.22 -13.35
N ASP A 615 -8.36 4.53 -13.23
CA ASP A 615 -8.09 5.45 -14.34
C ASP A 615 -6.95 4.99 -15.26
N ARG A 616 -5.93 4.33 -14.69
CA ARG A 616 -4.71 3.88 -15.39
C ARG A 616 -4.66 2.37 -15.66
N THR A 617 -5.62 1.61 -15.14
CA THR A 617 -5.59 0.15 -15.14
C THR A 617 -6.78 -0.41 -15.92
N PRO A 618 -6.58 -1.09 -17.07
CA PRO A 618 -7.68 -1.66 -17.84
C PRO A 618 -8.26 -2.91 -17.17
N PHE A 619 -9.54 -3.20 -17.39
CA PHE A 619 -10.14 -4.51 -17.08
C PHE A 619 -9.82 -5.51 -18.20
N LEU A 620 -9.41 -6.75 -17.84
CA LEU A 620 -8.91 -7.75 -18.78
C LEU A 620 -9.58 -9.13 -18.71
N ALA A 621 -10.02 -9.58 -17.54
CA ALA A 621 -10.32 -11.00 -17.32
C ALA A 621 -11.74 -11.43 -17.69
N ASP A 622 -11.88 -12.43 -18.56
CA ASP A 622 -13.16 -13.08 -18.91
C ASP A 622 -13.67 -14.01 -17.78
N LEU A 623 -13.73 -13.52 -16.55
CA LEU A 623 -14.15 -14.26 -15.35
C LEU A 623 -15.53 -13.79 -14.86
N LYS A 624 -16.38 -14.72 -14.42
CA LYS A 624 -17.65 -14.39 -13.76
C LYS A 624 -17.39 -13.46 -12.56
N PRO A 625 -18.17 -12.39 -12.33
CA PRO A 625 -19.43 -12.06 -13.00
C PRO A 625 -19.28 -11.55 -14.42
N SER A 626 -18.21 -10.80 -14.70
CA SER A 626 -18.07 -9.94 -15.88
C SER A 626 -17.93 -10.73 -17.19
N GLY A 627 -17.37 -11.92 -17.10
CA GLY A 627 -17.12 -12.85 -18.19
C GLY A 627 -17.58 -14.29 -17.90
N LYS A 628 -17.03 -15.23 -18.68
CA LYS A 628 -17.52 -16.61 -18.80
C LYS A 628 -16.92 -17.60 -17.80
N TYR A 629 -15.63 -17.48 -17.52
CA TYR A 629 -14.82 -18.49 -16.83
C TYR A 629 -14.84 -18.33 -15.30
N VAL A 630 -14.32 -19.32 -14.56
CA VAL A 630 -14.23 -19.30 -13.08
C VAL A 630 -12.78 -19.36 -12.59
N MET A 631 -12.54 -19.14 -11.29
CA MET A 631 -11.20 -19.21 -10.68
C MET A 631 -10.52 -20.57 -10.96
N ALA A 632 -11.30 -21.66 -10.96
CA ALA A 632 -10.82 -22.99 -11.33
C ALA A 632 -10.32 -23.11 -12.78
N ASP A 633 -10.69 -22.19 -13.69
CA ASP A 633 -10.12 -22.08 -15.04
C ASP A 633 -8.87 -21.19 -15.05
N MET A 634 -8.87 -20.07 -14.32
CA MET A 634 -7.69 -19.22 -14.16
C MET A 634 -6.49 -20.02 -13.60
N HIS A 635 -6.75 -20.93 -12.66
CA HIS A 635 -5.77 -21.87 -12.14
C HIS A 635 -5.10 -22.73 -13.26
N LYS A 636 -5.88 -23.23 -14.23
CA LYS A 636 -5.38 -24.10 -15.32
C LYS A 636 -4.40 -23.38 -16.26
N ILE A 637 -4.43 -22.05 -16.31
CA ILE A 637 -3.57 -21.22 -17.17
C ILE A 637 -2.42 -20.53 -16.41
N GLY A 638 -2.22 -20.85 -15.13
CA GLY A 638 -1.12 -20.31 -14.30
C GLY A 638 -1.55 -19.64 -13.00
N GLY A 639 -2.85 -19.46 -12.77
CA GLY A 639 -3.39 -18.85 -11.56
C GLY A 639 -2.95 -17.41 -11.33
N THR A 640 -3.10 -16.94 -10.09
CA THR A 640 -2.71 -15.59 -9.67
C THR A 640 -1.22 -15.28 -9.93
N PRO A 641 -0.25 -16.21 -9.76
CA PRO A 641 1.14 -15.96 -10.13
C PRO A 641 1.35 -15.63 -11.61
N GLY A 642 0.59 -16.24 -12.51
CA GLY A 642 0.64 -15.91 -13.95
C GLY A 642 0.11 -14.50 -14.25
N VAL A 643 -1.00 -14.11 -13.59
CA VAL A 643 -1.52 -12.73 -13.66
C VAL A 643 -0.46 -11.74 -13.16
N LEU A 644 0.11 -11.99 -11.99
CA LEU A 644 1.12 -11.12 -11.38
C LEU A 644 2.39 -10.99 -12.22
N LYS A 645 2.88 -12.09 -12.80
CA LYS A 645 4.00 -12.05 -13.74
C LYS A 645 3.71 -11.20 -14.96
N PHE A 646 2.51 -11.33 -15.54
CA PHE A 646 2.09 -10.47 -16.64
C PHE A 646 2.05 -8.99 -16.24
N LEU A 647 1.49 -8.65 -15.07
CA LEU A 647 1.44 -7.25 -14.60
C LEU A 647 2.82 -6.65 -14.33
N LEU A 648 3.78 -7.44 -13.83
CA LEU A 648 5.19 -7.03 -13.70
C LEU A 648 5.84 -6.77 -15.06
N LYS A 649 5.56 -7.64 -16.04
CA LYS A 649 6.12 -7.58 -17.39
C LYS A 649 5.62 -6.36 -18.18
N GLU A 650 4.37 -5.97 -17.99
CA GLU A 650 3.78 -4.76 -18.59
C GLU A 650 4.05 -3.48 -17.74
N GLY A 651 4.81 -3.58 -16.64
CA GLY A 651 5.16 -2.44 -15.78
C GLY A 651 4.01 -1.84 -14.97
N LEU A 652 2.89 -2.57 -14.82
CA LEU A 652 1.70 -2.13 -14.08
C LEU A 652 1.85 -2.30 -12.56
N ILE A 653 2.78 -3.15 -12.12
CA ILE A 653 3.21 -3.33 -10.72
C ILE A 653 4.74 -3.50 -10.68
N LYS A 654 5.40 -3.15 -9.57
CA LYS A 654 6.89 -3.22 -9.47
C LYS A 654 7.38 -4.56 -8.90
N GLY A 655 6.75 -5.02 -7.83
CA GLY A 655 7.00 -6.30 -7.16
C GLY A 655 8.34 -6.46 -6.43
N ASP A 656 9.12 -5.39 -6.23
CA ASP A 656 10.41 -5.45 -5.54
C ASP A 656 10.28 -5.53 -4.00
N ARG A 657 9.06 -5.44 -3.47
CA ARG A 657 8.71 -5.59 -2.04
C ARG A 657 8.64 -7.05 -1.56
N ILE A 658 8.92 -7.25 -0.27
CA ILE A 658 8.94 -8.55 0.42
C ILE A 658 7.56 -9.19 0.57
N THR A 659 7.53 -10.50 0.82
CA THR A 659 6.32 -11.34 1.03
C THR A 659 6.58 -12.39 2.11
N VAL A 660 5.55 -13.16 2.51
CA VAL A 660 5.69 -14.27 3.49
C VAL A 660 6.61 -15.42 3.06
N THR A 661 7.14 -15.43 1.83
CA THR A 661 8.18 -16.40 1.45
C THR A 661 9.58 -15.98 1.89
N GLY A 662 9.77 -14.74 2.35
CA GLY A 662 11.08 -14.12 2.55
C GLY A 662 11.77 -13.71 1.24
N LYS A 663 11.02 -13.62 0.14
CA LYS A 663 11.47 -13.12 -1.18
C LYS A 663 10.56 -11.99 -1.66
N THR A 664 11.03 -11.26 -2.66
CA THR A 664 10.24 -10.26 -3.36
C THR A 664 9.08 -10.91 -4.16
N LEU A 665 7.99 -10.16 -4.39
CA LEU A 665 6.88 -10.61 -5.24
C LEU A 665 7.38 -11.07 -6.62
N LYS A 666 8.30 -10.29 -7.20
CA LYS A 666 8.95 -10.48 -8.49
C LYS A 666 9.76 -11.78 -8.58
N GLU A 667 10.52 -12.12 -7.55
CA GLU A 667 11.21 -13.42 -7.45
C GLU A 667 10.24 -14.60 -7.31
N ASN A 668 9.13 -14.42 -6.61
CA ASN A 668 8.15 -15.49 -6.39
C ASN A 668 7.38 -15.89 -7.66
N VAL A 669 7.08 -14.94 -8.55
CA VAL A 669 6.26 -15.20 -9.74
C VAL A 669 7.04 -15.31 -11.05
N LYS A 670 8.37 -15.11 -11.01
CA LYS A 670 9.30 -15.17 -12.16
C LYS A 670 9.03 -16.34 -13.13
N ASP A 671 8.78 -17.52 -12.61
CA ASP A 671 8.70 -18.77 -13.38
C ASP A 671 7.26 -19.17 -13.78
N ALA A 672 6.27 -18.28 -13.63
CA ALA A 672 4.86 -18.49 -14.03
C ALA A 672 4.56 -18.22 -15.54
N PRO A 673 3.32 -18.42 -16.04
CA PRO A 673 2.87 -18.11 -17.42
C PRO A 673 2.42 -16.64 -17.67
N ASP A 674 2.06 -16.28 -18.92
CA ASP A 674 1.71 -14.92 -19.41
C ASP A 674 0.25 -14.85 -20.02
N ILE A 675 -0.44 -13.67 -20.03
CA ILE A 675 -1.88 -13.46 -20.44
C ILE A 675 -2.17 -12.05 -21.09
N THR A 676 -3.43 -11.66 -21.47
CA THR A 676 -3.87 -10.32 -22.06
C THR A 676 -5.41 -9.98 -21.96
N GLY A 677 -5.90 -8.72 -22.22
CA GLY A 677 -7.37 -8.31 -22.32
C GLY A 677 -7.70 -6.77 -22.49
N LYS A 678 -9.00 -6.29 -22.53
CA LYS A 678 -9.49 -4.83 -22.53
C LYS A 678 -11.06 -4.55 -22.38
N GLU A 679 -11.47 -3.26 -22.09
CA GLU A 679 -12.79 -2.48 -22.23
C GLU A 679 -13.88 -2.55 -21.10
N GLY A 680 -14.90 -1.66 -20.83
CA GLY A 680 -15.51 -0.40 -21.40
C GLY A 680 -16.60 0.29 -20.45
N THR A 681 -17.34 1.40 -20.78
CA THR A 681 -17.78 2.45 -19.76
C THR A 681 -19.27 2.90 -19.37
N ARG A 682 -20.20 3.50 -20.18
CA ARG A 682 -21.31 4.46 -19.70
C ARG A 682 -22.84 4.06 -19.73
N PHE A 683 -23.75 4.72 -18.94
CA PHE A 683 -25.26 4.57 -18.92
C PHE A 683 -26.12 5.83 -18.52
N GLU A 684 -27.47 5.79 -18.60
CA GLU A 684 -28.42 6.88 -18.21
C GLU A 684 -29.89 6.37 -17.99
N GLY A 685 -30.71 6.96 -17.08
CA GLY A 685 -32.13 6.54 -16.89
C GLY A 685 -32.99 7.27 -15.82
N LYS A 686 -34.20 6.76 -15.52
CA LYS A 686 -35.17 7.31 -14.53
C LYS A 686 -35.23 6.53 -13.21
N ALA A 687 -35.31 7.22 -12.08
CA ALA A 687 -35.36 6.64 -10.73
C ALA A 687 -36.66 5.86 -10.43
N ARG A 688 -36.50 4.71 -9.74
CA ARG A 688 -37.58 3.95 -9.10
C ARG A 688 -37.12 3.42 -7.75
N VAL A 689 -37.82 3.77 -6.66
CA VAL A 689 -37.28 3.76 -5.29
C VAL A 689 -37.97 2.73 -4.39
N TYR A 690 -37.17 2.03 -3.58
CA TYR A 690 -37.61 0.96 -2.69
C TYR A 690 -36.92 1.07 -1.32
N GLU A 691 -37.69 0.93 -0.24
CA GLU A 691 -37.18 0.99 1.15
C GLU A 691 -36.67 -0.37 1.67
N SER A 692 -36.73 -1.43 0.83
CA SER A 692 -36.12 -2.73 1.09
C SER A 692 -35.92 -3.58 -0.19
N GLU A 693 -35.01 -4.54 -0.12
CA GLU A 693 -34.83 -5.61 -1.11
C GLU A 693 -36.14 -6.35 -1.45
N SER A 694 -37.02 -6.55 -0.47
CA SER A 694 -38.26 -7.32 -0.63
C SER A 694 -39.29 -6.61 -1.50
N ASP A 695 -39.42 -5.29 -1.34
CA ASP A 695 -40.34 -4.46 -2.13
C ASP A 695 -39.93 -4.44 -3.61
N PHE A 696 -38.61 -4.41 -3.85
CA PHE A 696 -38.05 -4.51 -5.20
C PHE A 696 -38.40 -5.84 -5.87
N ILE A 697 -38.13 -6.97 -5.21
CA ILE A 697 -38.41 -8.30 -5.78
C ILE A 697 -39.91 -8.47 -6.07
N ALA A 698 -40.78 -8.05 -5.14
CA ALA A 698 -42.22 -8.09 -5.36
C ALA A 698 -42.68 -7.24 -6.56
N SER A 699 -41.93 -6.19 -6.92
CA SER A 699 -42.21 -5.39 -8.13
C SER A 699 -41.82 -6.08 -9.44
N LEU A 700 -40.76 -6.90 -9.42
CA LEU A 700 -40.39 -7.77 -10.55
C LEU A 700 -41.41 -8.90 -10.76
N GLU A 701 -41.86 -9.52 -9.67
CA GLU A 701 -42.92 -10.56 -9.71
C GLU A 701 -44.22 -10.02 -10.33
N ARG A 702 -44.56 -8.75 -10.05
CA ARG A 702 -45.70 -8.03 -10.66
C ARG A 702 -45.41 -7.49 -12.07
N ASN A 703 -44.23 -7.78 -12.64
CA ASN A 703 -43.78 -7.34 -13.96
C ASN A 703 -43.87 -5.82 -14.18
N GLU A 704 -43.56 -5.02 -13.15
CA GLU A 704 -43.74 -3.57 -13.22
C GLU A 704 -42.67 -2.86 -14.06
N ILE A 705 -41.43 -3.35 -14.04
CA ILE A 705 -40.32 -2.83 -14.86
C ILE A 705 -40.38 -3.42 -16.27
N LYS A 706 -40.20 -2.59 -17.30
CA LYS A 706 -40.38 -2.99 -18.71
C LYS A 706 -39.05 -3.05 -19.47
N LYS A 707 -38.92 -4.06 -20.32
CA LYS A 707 -37.79 -4.22 -21.25
C LYS A 707 -37.76 -3.06 -22.25
N GLY A 708 -36.59 -2.46 -22.44
CA GLY A 708 -36.39 -1.23 -23.23
C GLY A 708 -36.67 0.09 -22.49
N GLU A 709 -37.17 0.07 -21.24
CA GLU A 709 -37.33 1.29 -20.43
C GLU A 709 -36.12 1.52 -19.52
N LYS A 710 -35.40 2.62 -19.74
CA LYS A 710 -34.19 2.98 -18.99
C LYS A 710 -34.51 3.37 -17.54
N THR A 711 -34.35 2.40 -16.65
CA THR A 711 -34.73 2.47 -15.24
C THR A 711 -33.48 2.48 -14.36
N VAL A 712 -33.48 3.29 -13.30
CA VAL A 712 -32.46 3.37 -12.25
C VAL A 712 -33.14 2.96 -10.96
N VAL A 713 -32.98 1.68 -10.59
CA VAL A 713 -33.56 1.11 -9.38
C VAL A 713 -32.74 1.56 -8.17
N ILE A 714 -33.38 2.10 -7.15
CA ILE A 714 -32.75 2.53 -5.90
C ILE A 714 -33.30 1.71 -4.75
N ILE A 715 -32.44 1.00 -4.03
CA ILE A 715 -32.78 0.27 -2.80
C ILE A 715 -32.01 0.92 -1.65
N ARG A 716 -32.70 1.42 -0.62
CA ARG A 716 -32.09 2.29 0.41
C ARG A 716 -32.46 1.93 1.84
N ASN A 717 -31.73 2.52 2.80
CA ASN A 717 -31.72 2.14 4.22
C ASN A 717 -31.11 0.74 4.44
N ASP A 718 -30.18 0.33 3.59
CA ASP A 718 -29.41 -0.92 3.71
C ASP A 718 -27.89 -0.64 3.87
N GLY A 719 -27.53 0.59 4.24
CA GLY A 719 -26.17 1.00 4.62
C GLY A 719 -25.68 0.47 5.98
N PRO A 720 -24.49 0.88 6.44
CA PRO A 720 -23.87 0.42 7.70
C PRO A 720 -24.78 0.52 8.93
N LYS A 721 -25.51 1.63 9.09
CA LYS A 721 -26.44 1.90 10.21
C LYS A 721 -27.89 1.59 9.84
N GLY A 722 -28.31 1.86 8.61
CA GLY A 722 -29.68 1.66 8.12
C GLY A 722 -30.06 0.18 8.00
N GLY A 723 -29.13 -0.66 7.53
CA GLY A 723 -29.32 -2.10 7.42
C GLY A 723 -29.78 -2.72 8.76
N PRO A 724 -29.04 -2.52 9.86
CA PRO A 724 -27.60 -2.23 9.92
C PRO A 724 -26.76 -3.43 9.42
N GLY A 725 -25.44 -3.27 9.42
CA GLY A 725 -24.51 -4.32 8.99
C GLY A 725 -24.28 -4.39 7.49
N MET A 726 -24.73 -3.36 6.76
CA MET A 726 -24.53 -3.15 5.32
C MET A 726 -24.77 -4.44 4.50
N PRO A 727 -26.01 -5.00 4.47
CA PRO A 727 -26.30 -6.25 3.79
C PRO A 727 -25.87 -6.27 2.30
N GLU A 728 -25.48 -7.46 1.85
CA GLU A 728 -25.14 -7.73 0.45
C GLU A 728 -26.35 -8.25 -0.33
N MET A 729 -26.66 -7.61 -1.45
CA MET A 729 -27.82 -7.91 -2.29
C MET A 729 -27.36 -8.53 -3.61
N LEU A 730 -27.57 -9.84 -3.77
CA LEU A 730 -27.45 -10.55 -5.05
C LEU A 730 -28.82 -10.78 -5.71
N LYS A 731 -29.86 -11.02 -4.92
CA LYS A 731 -31.20 -11.36 -5.43
C LYS A 731 -31.79 -10.29 -6.37
N PRO A 732 -31.62 -8.96 -6.14
CA PRO A 732 -32.09 -7.94 -7.07
C PRO A 732 -31.43 -8.03 -8.44
N SER A 733 -30.11 -8.17 -8.47
CA SER A 733 -29.35 -8.18 -9.72
C SER A 733 -29.43 -9.52 -10.45
N SER A 734 -29.47 -10.65 -9.73
CA SER A 734 -29.71 -11.97 -10.31
C SER A 734 -31.13 -12.08 -10.89
N ALA A 735 -32.13 -11.44 -10.28
CA ALA A 735 -33.49 -11.39 -10.81
C ALA A 735 -33.60 -10.48 -12.04
N ILE A 736 -32.95 -9.31 -12.07
CA ILE A 736 -32.87 -8.45 -13.27
C ILE A 736 -32.17 -9.17 -14.42
N MET A 737 -31.06 -9.88 -14.15
CA MET A 737 -30.35 -10.67 -15.15
C MET A 737 -31.21 -11.85 -15.65
N GLY A 738 -31.83 -12.59 -14.73
CA GLY A 738 -32.72 -13.71 -15.04
C GLY A 738 -33.97 -13.28 -15.84
N ALA A 739 -34.51 -12.09 -15.58
CA ALA A 739 -35.60 -11.50 -16.37
C ALA A 739 -35.13 -10.89 -17.73
N GLY A 740 -33.83 -10.90 -18.01
CA GLY A 740 -33.26 -10.36 -19.25
C GLY A 740 -33.33 -8.84 -19.37
N LEU A 741 -33.27 -8.12 -18.24
CA LEU A 741 -33.38 -6.66 -18.10
C LEU A 741 -32.03 -5.94 -17.84
N GLY A 742 -30.91 -6.68 -17.74
CA GLY A 742 -29.59 -6.13 -17.36
C GLY A 742 -28.95 -5.10 -18.31
N LYS A 743 -29.58 -4.78 -19.45
CA LYS A 743 -29.20 -3.65 -20.32
C LYS A 743 -30.16 -2.45 -20.25
N ASP A 744 -31.26 -2.60 -19.53
CA ASP A 744 -32.32 -1.60 -19.38
C ASP A 744 -32.36 -1.01 -17.97
N CYS A 745 -31.86 -1.75 -16.97
CA CYS A 745 -31.77 -1.30 -15.58
C CYS A 745 -30.33 -0.94 -15.16
N ALA A 746 -30.20 0.15 -14.38
CA ALA A 746 -29.14 0.35 -13.40
C ALA A 746 -29.69 0.10 -11.99
N LEU A 747 -28.79 -0.10 -11.03
CA LEU A 747 -29.06 -0.45 -9.64
C LEU A 747 -28.17 0.41 -8.72
N LEU A 748 -28.77 1.15 -7.79
CA LEU A 748 -28.13 2.04 -6.82
C LEU A 748 -28.52 1.64 -5.38
N THR A 749 -27.58 1.71 -4.43
CA THR A 749 -27.85 1.47 -3.00
C THR A 749 -26.83 2.10 -2.06
N ASP A 750 -27.26 2.41 -0.83
CA ASP A 750 -26.38 2.71 0.31
C ASP A 750 -25.77 1.43 0.94
N GLY A 751 -26.37 0.27 0.68
CA GLY A 751 -25.83 -1.05 0.99
C GLY A 751 -24.78 -1.54 -0.01
N ARG A 752 -24.72 -2.86 -0.23
CA ARG A 752 -23.75 -3.50 -1.12
C ARG A 752 -24.47 -4.38 -2.13
N PHE A 753 -24.12 -4.28 -3.42
CA PHE A 753 -24.50 -5.33 -4.38
C PHE A 753 -23.45 -6.44 -4.35
N SER A 754 -23.90 -7.69 -4.45
CA SER A 754 -22.96 -8.79 -4.65
C SER A 754 -22.41 -8.75 -6.07
N GLY A 755 -21.13 -9.09 -6.24
CA GLY A 755 -20.45 -9.09 -7.55
C GLY A 755 -20.88 -10.25 -8.45
N GLY A 756 -22.18 -10.51 -8.63
CA GLY A 756 -22.73 -11.65 -9.38
C GLY A 756 -23.48 -11.28 -10.67
N SER A 757 -23.25 -10.09 -11.21
CA SER A 757 -24.12 -9.49 -12.23
C SER A 757 -23.42 -8.45 -13.10
N HIS A 758 -23.85 -8.31 -14.36
CA HIS A 758 -23.41 -7.26 -15.28
C HIS A 758 -24.37 -6.05 -15.22
N GLY A 759 -23.88 -4.86 -15.55
CA GLY A 759 -24.65 -3.61 -15.60
C GLY A 759 -24.13 -2.57 -14.62
N PHE A 760 -24.85 -1.45 -14.48
CA PHE A 760 -24.45 -0.35 -13.62
C PHE A 760 -24.96 -0.62 -12.20
N LEU A 761 -24.06 -1.11 -11.35
CA LEU A 761 -24.34 -1.61 -9.99
C LEU A 761 -23.56 -0.78 -8.98
N ILE A 762 -24.18 0.29 -8.49
CA ILE A 762 -23.55 1.30 -7.63
C ILE A 762 -23.99 1.07 -6.18
N GLY A 763 -23.18 0.33 -5.43
CA GLY A 763 -23.30 0.27 -3.97
C GLY A 763 -22.52 1.38 -3.28
N HIS A 764 -22.50 1.34 -1.95
CA HIS A 764 -21.66 2.18 -1.09
C HIS A 764 -21.96 3.70 -1.18
N ILE A 765 -23.17 4.08 -1.59
CA ILE A 765 -23.56 5.49 -1.69
C ILE A 765 -23.54 6.15 -0.30
N VAL A 766 -22.69 7.15 -0.14
CA VAL A 766 -22.50 7.91 1.11
C VAL A 766 -22.88 9.39 0.95
N PRO A 767 -23.42 10.05 1.99
CA PRO A 767 -23.93 9.45 3.23
C PRO A 767 -25.13 8.52 2.98
N GLU A 768 -25.31 7.52 3.84
CA GLU A 768 -26.43 6.57 3.71
C GLU A 768 -27.79 7.22 4.02
N ALA A 769 -28.90 6.60 3.62
CA ALA A 769 -30.24 7.15 3.84
C ALA A 769 -30.58 7.32 5.34
N MET A 770 -30.00 6.48 6.20
CA MET A 770 -30.17 6.54 7.66
C MET A 770 -29.55 7.80 8.29
N GLU A 771 -28.60 8.44 7.61
CA GLU A 771 -27.90 9.66 8.05
C GLU A 771 -28.38 10.91 7.29
N GLY A 772 -29.48 10.80 6.53
CA GLY A 772 -30.06 11.92 5.77
C GLY A 772 -29.34 12.23 4.46
N GLY A 773 -28.51 11.32 3.95
CA GLY A 773 -27.80 11.50 2.68
C GLY A 773 -28.73 11.58 1.46
N PRO A 774 -28.25 12.08 0.30
CA PRO A 774 -29.08 12.37 -0.87
C PRO A 774 -29.95 11.20 -1.37
N ILE A 775 -29.46 9.96 -1.24
CA ILE A 775 -30.21 8.74 -1.56
C ILE A 775 -31.50 8.58 -0.73
N GLY A 776 -31.50 9.06 0.52
CA GLY A 776 -32.70 9.13 1.38
C GLY A 776 -33.74 10.15 0.92
N LEU A 777 -33.41 11.01 -0.06
CA LEU A 777 -34.28 12.10 -0.54
C LEU A 777 -34.87 11.84 -1.93
N VAL A 778 -34.38 10.85 -2.69
CA VAL A 778 -34.86 10.53 -4.05
C VAL A 778 -36.30 10.00 -4.04
N LYS A 779 -37.05 10.24 -5.12
CA LYS A 779 -38.44 9.83 -5.36
C LYS A 779 -38.59 9.16 -6.73
N ASP A 780 -39.66 8.39 -6.89
CA ASP A 780 -40.04 7.80 -8.19
C ASP A 780 -40.17 8.89 -9.27
N GLY A 781 -39.51 8.66 -10.41
CA GLY A 781 -39.57 9.54 -11.57
C GLY A 781 -38.57 10.70 -11.62
N ASP A 782 -37.77 10.92 -10.57
CA ASP A 782 -36.56 11.77 -10.65
C ASP A 782 -35.62 11.20 -11.75
N VAL A 783 -34.79 12.01 -12.41
CA VAL A 783 -33.85 11.55 -13.45
C VAL A 783 -32.44 11.39 -12.87
N ILE A 784 -31.73 10.32 -13.27
CA ILE A 784 -30.36 10.03 -12.82
C ILE A 784 -29.43 9.72 -13.99
N VAL A 785 -28.29 10.42 -14.02
CA VAL A 785 -27.24 10.28 -15.05
C VAL A 785 -26.06 9.50 -14.47
N ILE A 786 -25.57 8.47 -15.17
CA ILE A 786 -24.49 7.59 -14.68
C ILE A 786 -23.32 7.61 -15.68
N ASP A 787 -22.48 8.63 -15.53
CA ASP A 787 -21.43 8.96 -16.49
C ASP A 787 -20.07 8.54 -15.94
N ALA A 788 -19.68 7.29 -16.19
CA ALA A 788 -18.42 6.72 -15.71
C ALA A 788 -17.19 7.41 -16.30
N ASP A 789 -17.29 7.97 -17.52
CA ASP A 789 -16.19 8.73 -18.14
C ASP A 789 -15.97 10.07 -17.40
N LYS A 790 -17.06 10.69 -16.89
CA LYS A 790 -17.03 11.92 -16.07
C LYS A 790 -16.98 11.70 -14.56
N ARG A 791 -17.18 10.46 -14.10
CA ARG A 791 -17.22 10.03 -12.68
C ARG A 791 -18.39 10.62 -11.87
N VAL A 792 -19.55 10.79 -12.49
CA VAL A 792 -20.74 11.37 -11.84
C VAL A 792 -21.95 10.43 -11.80
N VAL A 793 -22.71 10.55 -10.71
CA VAL A 793 -24.01 9.91 -10.47
C VAL A 793 -25.00 11.02 -10.09
N ASP A 794 -25.33 11.85 -11.07
CA ASP A 794 -26.07 13.10 -10.83
C ASP A 794 -27.57 12.83 -10.69
N LEU A 795 -28.18 13.48 -9.70
CA LEU A 795 -29.63 13.52 -9.48
C LEU A 795 -30.17 14.84 -10.04
N GLU A 796 -30.92 14.76 -11.14
CA GLU A 796 -31.47 15.92 -11.87
C GLU A 796 -32.72 16.48 -11.16
N VAL A 797 -32.52 17.03 -9.96
CA VAL A 797 -33.55 17.67 -9.12
C VAL A 797 -33.02 19.04 -8.64
N PRO A 798 -33.77 20.14 -8.81
CA PRO A 798 -33.32 21.46 -8.36
C PRO A 798 -33.04 21.52 -6.86
N GLU A 799 -31.95 22.20 -6.46
CA GLU A 799 -31.50 22.23 -5.05
C GLU A 799 -32.56 22.80 -4.08
N GLU A 800 -33.45 23.68 -4.54
CA GLU A 800 -34.59 24.15 -3.72
C GLU A 800 -35.53 23.01 -3.28
N GLU A 801 -35.78 22.03 -4.15
CA GLU A 801 -36.57 20.85 -3.84
C GLU A 801 -35.75 19.83 -3.03
N MET A 802 -34.43 19.73 -3.25
CA MET A 802 -33.55 18.90 -2.41
C MET A 802 -33.46 19.43 -0.98
N GLU A 803 -33.28 20.73 -0.79
CA GLU A 803 -33.27 21.38 0.52
C GLU A 803 -34.64 21.30 1.22
N ARG A 804 -35.74 21.37 0.45
CA ARG A 804 -37.09 21.12 0.99
C ARG A 804 -37.28 19.66 1.41
N ARG A 805 -36.75 18.69 0.66
CA ARG A 805 -36.73 17.26 1.03
C ARG A 805 -35.87 17.05 2.28
N ARG A 806 -34.67 17.63 2.33
CA ARG A 806 -33.71 17.57 3.47
C ARG A 806 -34.34 18.09 4.76
N LYS A 807 -35.02 19.25 4.73
CA LYS A 807 -35.76 19.82 5.87
C LYS A 807 -36.99 19.02 6.31
N ALA A 808 -37.50 18.11 5.48
CA ALA A 808 -38.66 17.26 5.76
C ALA A 808 -38.28 15.82 6.13
N TRP A 809 -36.98 15.46 6.06
CA TRP A 809 -36.48 14.15 6.45
C TRP A 809 -36.45 14.01 7.98
N VAL A 810 -36.78 12.81 8.46
CA VAL A 810 -36.76 12.43 9.88
C VAL A 810 -36.04 11.09 9.96
N GLN A 811 -35.06 10.98 10.87
CA GLN A 811 -34.29 9.75 11.03
C GLN A 811 -35.20 8.57 11.43
N PRO A 812 -35.12 7.42 10.73
CA PRO A 812 -35.83 6.20 11.15
C PRO A 812 -35.36 5.68 12.51
N GLU A 813 -36.24 5.00 13.24
CA GLU A 813 -35.88 4.32 14.49
C GLU A 813 -34.90 3.15 14.24
N PRO A 814 -33.83 2.97 15.03
CA PRO A 814 -32.85 1.91 14.84
C PRO A 814 -33.46 0.50 14.88
N ARG A 815 -33.26 -0.28 13.80
CA ARG A 815 -33.86 -1.63 13.65
C ARG A 815 -33.46 -2.64 14.74
N TYR A 816 -32.35 -2.40 15.46
CA TYR A 816 -31.86 -3.25 16.55
C TYR A 816 -31.31 -2.38 17.69
N THR A 817 -31.84 -2.55 18.91
CA THR A 817 -31.45 -1.75 20.09
C THR A 817 -30.56 -2.50 21.09
N ARG A 818 -30.24 -3.78 20.84
CA ARG A 818 -29.37 -4.64 21.65
C ARG A 818 -28.63 -5.66 20.78
N GLY A 819 -27.59 -6.31 21.32
CA GLY A 819 -26.82 -7.36 20.63
C GLY A 819 -25.77 -6.82 19.65
N THR A 820 -25.14 -7.71 18.87
CA THR A 820 -23.97 -7.36 18.04
C THR A 820 -24.27 -6.28 17.00
N LEU A 821 -25.45 -6.31 16.35
CA LEU A 821 -25.83 -5.27 15.37
C LEU A 821 -25.99 -3.88 16.01
N SER A 822 -26.41 -3.82 17.27
CA SER A 822 -26.50 -2.57 18.03
C SER A 822 -25.13 -2.06 18.50
N LYS A 823 -24.16 -2.95 18.77
CA LYS A 823 -22.75 -2.54 18.93
C LYS A 823 -22.20 -1.96 17.62
N TYR A 824 -22.39 -2.69 16.52
CA TYR A 824 -21.84 -2.36 15.21
C TYR A 824 -22.33 -0.99 14.73
N ALA A 825 -23.65 -0.77 14.71
CA ALA A 825 -24.23 0.50 14.29
C ALA A 825 -23.84 1.72 15.16
N ALA A 826 -23.30 1.48 16.37
CA ALA A 826 -22.83 2.52 17.28
C ALA A 826 -21.31 2.80 17.19
N LEU A 827 -20.55 1.97 16.47
CA LEU A 827 -19.08 2.06 16.36
C LEU A 827 -18.57 2.14 14.92
N VAL A 828 -19.39 1.80 13.93
CA VAL A 828 -18.97 1.68 12.54
C VAL A 828 -18.78 3.04 11.85
N SER A 829 -17.65 3.20 11.15
CA SER A 829 -17.45 4.29 10.18
C SER A 829 -18.33 4.12 8.93
N ASP A 830 -18.39 5.11 8.05
CA ASP A 830 -19.07 4.97 6.77
C ASP A 830 -18.25 4.15 5.75
N ALA A 831 -18.86 3.90 4.59
CA ALA A 831 -18.29 3.06 3.54
C ALA A 831 -17.02 3.63 2.89
N SER A 832 -16.86 4.95 2.80
CA SER A 832 -15.64 5.58 2.27
C SER A 832 -14.44 5.39 3.21
N HIS A 833 -14.72 5.18 4.51
CA HIS A 833 -13.75 4.84 5.55
C HIS A 833 -13.73 3.33 5.89
N GLY A 834 -14.16 2.47 4.97
CA GLY A 834 -14.01 1.01 5.05
C GLY A 834 -14.91 0.30 6.08
N CYS A 835 -15.89 1.00 6.66
CA CYS A 835 -16.78 0.48 7.72
C CYS A 835 -16.03 -0.14 8.91
N VAL A 836 -14.91 0.44 9.35
CA VAL A 836 -14.11 -0.02 10.50
C VAL A 836 -14.82 0.28 11.82
N THR A 837 -14.57 -0.52 12.87
CA THR A 837 -15.14 -0.31 14.22
C THR A 837 -14.11 0.01 15.32
N ASP A 838 -12.83 0.14 14.96
CA ASP A 838 -11.68 0.38 15.84
C ASP A 838 -11.03 1.76 15.67
N GLY A 839 -11.77 2.72 15.08
CA GLY A 839 -11.36 4.12 15.00
C GLY A 839 -11.19 4.77 16.38
N LYS A 840 -10.49 5.91 16.43
CA LYS A 840 -10.38 6.71 17.67
C LYS A 840 -11.78 7.13 18.14
N LEU A 841 -12.09 6.80 19.40
CA LEU A 841 -13.28 7.31 20.08
C LEU A 841 -13.13 8.82 20.29
N GLU A 842 -14.17 9.58 19.95
CA GLU A 842 -14.29 11.02 20.21
C GLU A 842 -14.78 11.33 21.65
#